data_AF-A0A832M7M7-F1
#
_entry.id   AF-A0A832M7M7-F1
#
_cell.length_a   1.000
_cell.length_b   1.000
_cell.length_c   1.000
_cell.angle_alpha   90.00
_cell.angle_beta   90.00
_cell.angle_gamma   90.00
#
_symmetry.space_group_name_H-M   'P 1'
#
loop_
_entity.id
_entity.type
_entity.pdbx_description
1 polymer ?
#
loop_
_entity_poly.entity_id
_entity_poly.type
_entity_poly.pdbx_seq_one_letter_code
_entity_poly.pdbx_strand_id
1 'polypeptide(L)'
;MTTPQNTTSPALSPAIARRLRSLRAAIRLRLLIDGLLWLLASVLGAALVTFIADYGLYLLTRQHMTVGQRLLILGLLAATLAYVVYRRLLKPLTIRLSDDDLAQVIERFHPELADRLISALQFAREADVSARGASPELVARVLDETNAAIASLKATPMFRGSPLGRHALLALLAVAILVGLFALRPLVMKTWLDRITTLSAAAYPKDTAIRIDGPTHIRIGRGSSLEVAVVADEQKVVPGEVTFQMKFASVGAVEETVAPAPGTANRFVKKFEVVSEPFTFFVTGGDDRTAPVTVEVAEPPALKEVSFTIEPPAYTRLRPITISSAQGVINVPIDSRIVVTATATKDLRQATLSLDGATPITCDVLTVQDTQGNAVRRGVRGAFAVATPNPFKPSVQLRFALTDSEGFASGGGSGGPQYTLVLVTDKPPTVQLATLGIAGQISTRAQIPLQITSKDDYGIKSLALEWSLASSPDKTTAINIKSFDPAETEPAAAPHTLDLAALATAPDKPPVPIGDSLRLMAIARDALPTESAGPNTVQSNIITLKVVSDEDLLAALVDSQRSLREQFRQAIAQQSEAAGKTELGGARATAKGGLDEARQLAGEATDLQQQINDRIAAMTLRFDELLQQMNNNRIGAEADRQRIKGRIISPLRDLTANALRNTALELGKARNLDNAELLAADLKKINATQSSIRQMLENVLAEMIKVENAQQVEHGLKVIIDMSTRVQDLTGSERKQSATQPKKDEARP
;
A
#
# COMPACT_ATOMS: atom_id res chain seq x y z
N MET A 1 -28.10 131.32 -68.35
CA MET A 1 -27.18 130.90 -67.26
C MET A 1 -27.98 130.04 -66.30
N THR A 2 -27.82 128.71 -66.36
CA THR A 2 -28.33 127.73 -65.37
C THR A 2 -27.78 126.34 -65.70
N THR A 3 -26.52 126.07 -65.31
CA THR A 3 -26.16 124.78 -64.67
C THR A 3 -26.79 124.74 -63.26
N PRO A 4 -26.74 123.64 -62.48
CA PRO A 4 -26.19 122.29 -62.72
C PRO A 4 -27.36 121.27 -62.90
N GLN A 5 -27.28 119.94 -62.77
CA GLN A 5 -26.27 118.99 -62.26
C GLN A 5 -26.19 117.72 -63.14
N ASN A 6 -25.09 116.97 -62.99
CA ASN A 6 -25.10 115.51 -63.17
C ASN A 6 -25.39 114.87 -61.81
N THR A 7 -26.42 114.02 -61.72
CA THR A 7 -26.62 113.13 -60.56
C THR A 7 -25.66 111.94 -60.65
N THR A 8 -24.36 112.20 -60.45
CA THR A 8 -23.42 111.13 -60.11
C THR A 8 -23.81 110.57 -58.75
N SER A 9 -24.43 109.38 -58.73
CA SER A 9 -24.71 108.64 -57.50
C SER A 9 -23.43 108.55 -56.66
N PRO A 10 -23.46 108.90 -55.36
CA PRO A 10 -22.25 108.93 -54.55
C PRO A 10 -21.79 107.49 -54.29
N ALA A 11 -20.73 107.07 -54.99
CA ALA A 11 -20.22 105.71 -54.97
C ALA A 11 -18.93 105.59 -54.13
N LEU A 12 -18.81 104.53 -53.34
CA LEU A 12 -17.56 104.21 -52.64
C LEU A 12 -16.40 104.03 -53.64
N SER A 13 -15.20 104.51 -53.28
CA SER A 13 -14.05 104.40 -54.17
C SER A 13 -13.67 102.92 -54.44
N PRO A 14 -13.29 102.55 -55.69
CA PRO A 14 -12.87 101.19 -56.03
C PRO A 14 -11.55 100.76 -55.39
N ALA A 15 -10.90 101.64 -54.61
CA ALA A 15 -9.80 101.31 -53.72
C ALA A 15 -10.30 100.54 -52.47
N ILE A 16 -11.42 100.96 -51.87
CA ILE A 16 -11.99 100.32 -50.66
C ILE A 16 -12.45 98.90 -50.99
N ALA A 17 -13.20 98.72 -52.07
CA ALA A 17 -13.63 97.40 -52.55
C ALA A 17 -12.46 96.47 -52.94
N ARG A 18 -11.26 97.00 -53.24
CA ARG A 18 -10.03 96.20 -53.42
C ARG A 18 -9.38 95.85 -52.08
N ARG A 19 -9.28 96.81 -51.14
CA ARG A 19 -8.78 96.56 -49.78
C ARG A 19 -9.63 95.50 -49.06
N LEU A 20 -10.96 95.62 -49.05
CA LEU A 20 -11.88 94.62 -48.46
C LEU A 20 -11.73 93.23 -49.10
N ARG A 21 -11.60 93.14 -50.44
CA ARG A 21 -11.32 91.87 -51.13
C ARG A 21 -9.97 91.26 -50.73
N SER A 22 -8.91 92.07 -50.64
CA SER A 22 -7.59 91.60 -50.20
C SER A 22 -7.58 91.12 -48.75
N LEU A 23 -8.32 91.80 -47.85
CA LEU A 23 -8.48 91.40 -46.46
C LEU A 23 -9.28 90.09 -46.34
N ARG A 24 -10.39 89.95 -47.08
CA ARG A 24 -11.16 88.70 -47.19
C ARG A 24 -10.28 87.54 -47.65
N ALA A 25 -9.43 87.76 -48.66
CA ALA A 25 -8.50 86.76 -49.17
C ALA A 25 -7.42 86.39 -48.14
N ALA A 26 -6.81 87.37 -47.47
CA ALA A 26 -5.80 87.16 -46.43
C ALA A 26 -6.35 86.38 -45.22
N ILE A 27 -7.57 86.73 -44.75
CA ILE A 27 -8.25 86.01 -43.67
C ILE A 27 -8.53 84.55 -44.08
N ARG A 28 -9.09 84.33 -45.28
CA ARG A 28 -9.38 82.98 -45.79
C ARG A 28 -8.11 82.14 -45.97
N LEU A 29 -7.05 82.72 -46.53
CA LEU A 29 -5.76 82.04 -46.69
C LEU A 29 -5.16 81.66 -45.33
N ARG A 30 -5.25 82.52 -44.32
CA ARG A 30 -4.76 82.21 -42.97
C ARG A 30 -5.59 81.11 -42.29
N LEU A 31 -6.92 81.14 -42.41
CA LEU A 31 -7.79 80.09 -41.90
C LEU A 31 -7.53 78.74 -42.59
N LEU A 32 -7.24 78.75 -43.90
CA LEU A 32 -6.84 77.57 -44.65
C LEU A 32 -5.48 77.03 -44.16
N ILE A 33 -4.46 77.89 -43.98
CA ILE A 33 -3.15 77.49 -43.47
C ILE A 33 -3.25 76.92 -42.05
N ASP A 34 -4.00 77.57 -41.14
CA ASP A 34 -4.20 77.08 -39.77
C ASP A 34 -4.95 75.73 -39.77
N GLY A 35 -6.02 75.61 -40.55
CA GLY A 35 -6.77 74.36 -40.72
C GLY A 35 -5.93 73.23 -41.33
N LEU A 36 -5.05 73.54 -42.28
CA LEU A 36 -4.15 72.58 -42.92
C LEU A 36 -3.01 72.14 -42.00
N LEU A 37 -2.44 73.05 -41.19
CA LEU A 37 -1.45 72.71 -40.16
C LEU A 37 -2.06 71.85 -39.06
N TRP A 38 -3.29 72.15 -38.64
CA TRP A 38 -4.03 71.35 -37.66
C TRP A 38 -4.37 69.96 -38.22
N LEU A 39 -4.75 69.89 -39.50
CA LEU A 39 -4.96 68.62 -40.21
C LEU A 39 -3.68 67.79 -40.29
N LEU A 40 -2.56 68.39 -40.72
CA LEU A 40 -1.25 67.73 -40.80
C LEU A 40 -0.81 67.19 -39.43
N ALA A 41 -0.90 68.01 -38.37
CA ALA A 41 -0.60 67.57 -37.01
C ALA A 41 -1.51 66.42 -36.54
N SER A 42 -2.78 66.40 -36.98
CA SER A 42 -3.73 65.32 -36.66
C SER A 42 -3.41 64.02 -37.39
N VAL A 43 -3.04 64.08 -38.68
CA VAL A 43 -2.63 62.90 -39.45
C VAL A 43 -1.35 62.30 -38.86
N LEU A 44 -0.35 63.12 -38.55
CA LEU A 44 0.91 62.68 -37.95
C LEU A 44 0.71 62.14 -36.53
N GLY A 45 -0.17 62.78 -35.74
CA GLY A 45 -0.57 62.29 -34.42
C GLY A 45 -1.31 60.95 -34.48
N ALA A 46 -2.24 60.79 -35.42
CA ALA A 46 -2.93 59.53 -35.67
C ALA A 46 -1.95 58.42 -36.08
N ALA A 47 -1.01 58.71 -36.97
CA ALA A 47 0.06 57.78 -37.34
C ALA A 47 0.86 57.32 -36.10
N LEU A 48 1.33 58.26 -35.26
CA LEU A 48 2.06 57.93 -34.04
C LEU A 48 1.21 57.11 -33.05
N VAL A 49 -0.07 57.44 -32.87
CA VAL A 49 -1.00 56.68 -32.02
C VAL A 49 -1.18 55.25 -32.54
N THR A 50 -1.35 55.05 -33.85
CA THR A 50 -1.44 53.68 -34.42
C THR A 50 -0.15 52.89 -34.29
N PHE A 51 1.01 53.54 -34.39
CA PHE A 51 2.31 52.90 -34.15
C PHE A 51 2.45 52.45 -32.70
N ILE A 52 2.20 53.36 -31.74
CA ILE A 52 2.25 53.05 -30.31
C ILE A 52 1.23 51.95 -29.95
N ALA A 53 0.03 51.98 -30.52
CA ALA A 53 -0.98 50.95 -30.28
C ALA A 53 -0.56 49.58 -30.79
N ASP A 54 -0.14 49.46 -32.06
CA ASP A 54 0.17 48.15 -32.65
C ASP A 54 1.54 47.59 -32.22
N TYR A 55 2.59 48.42 -32.22
CA TYR A 55 3.94 47.99 -31.80
C TYR A 55 4.08 47.92 -30.27
N GLY A 56 3.41 48.81 -29.52
CA GLY A 56 3.37 48.75 -28.06
C GLY A 56 2.60 47.53 -27.55
N LEU A 57 1.48 47.16 -28.19
CA LEU A 57 0.78 45.90 -27.89
C LEU A 57 1.67 44.69 -28.18
N TYR A 58 2.39 44.69 -29.30
CA TYR A 58 3.38 43.65 -29.62
C TYR A 58 4.49 43.56 -28.56
N LEU A 59 5.04 44.70 -28.12
CA LEU A 59 6.10 44.71 -27.10
C LEU A 59 5.61 44.19 -25.74
N LEU A 60 4.37 44.54 -25.35
CA LEU A 60 3.78 44.18 -24.06
C LEU A 60 3.29 42.72 -24.00
N THR A 61 2.70 42.21 -25.08
CA THR A 61 1.99 40.90 -25.08
C THR A 61 2.65 39.83 -25.94
N ARG A 62 3.64 40.22 -26.77
CA ARG A 62 4.21 39.41 -27.87
C ARG A 62 3.18 38.87 -28.87
N GLN A 63 1.98 39.48 -28.90
CA GLN A 63 0.92 39.19 -29.86
C GLN A 63 0.70 40.36 -30.82
N HIS A 64 0.31 40.04 -32.05
CA HIS A 64 0.03 41.04 -33.08
C HIS A 64 -1.43 41.49 -33.01
N MET A 65 -1.68 42.80 -33.20
CA MET A 65 -3.04 43.34 -33.22
C MET A 65 -3.86 42.70 -34.35
N THR A 66 -5.01 42.13 -34.01
CA THR A 66 -5.92 41.48 -34.97
C THR A 66 -6.48 42.50 -35.95
N VAL A 67 -6.83 42.08 -37.17
CA VAL A 67 -7.34 42.98 -38.23
C VAL A 67 -8.56 43.78 -37.72
N GLY A 68 -9.48 43.13 -37.00
CA GLY A 68 -10.66 43.79 -36.41
C GLY A 68 -10.32 44.89 -35.39
N GLN A 69 -9.33 44.67 -34.52
CA GLN A 69 -8.84 45.70 -33.59
C GLN A 69 -8.24 46.91 -34.34
N ARG A 70 -7.49 46.68 -35.44
CA ARG A 70 -6.95 47.78 -36.25
C ARG A 70 -8.06 48.54 -36.97
N LEU A 71 -9.04 47.84 -37.54
CA LEU A 71 -10.19 48.47 -38.20
C LEU A 71 -11.00 49.34 -37.23
N LEU A 72 -11.16 48.92 -35.97
CA LEU A 72 -11.80 49.75 -34.93
C LEU A 72 -11.00 51.03 -34.65
N ILE A 73 -9.68 50.91 -34.42
CA ILE A 73 -8.81 52.06 -34.15
C ILE A 73 -8.73 53.00 -35.36
N LEU A 74 -8.56 52.46 -36.57
CA LEU A 74 -8.52 53.24 -37.81
C LEU A 74 -9.88 53.90 -38.10
N GLY A 75 -11.00 53.23 -37.81
CA GLY A 75 -12.34 53.80 -37.92
C GLY A 75 -12.56 54.97 -36.95
N LEU A 76 -12.14 54.82 -35.69
CA LEU A 76 -12.18 55.89 -34.70
C LEU A 76 -11.30 57.08 -35.11
N LEU A 77 -10.07 56.81 -35.58
CA LEU A 77 -9.15 57.84 -36.05
C LEU A 77 -9.66 58.52 -37.33
N ALA A 78 -10.24 57.79 -38.28
CA ALA A 78 -10.88 58.35 -39.46
C ALA A 78 -12.07 59.25 -39.09
N ALA A 79 -12.90 58.85 -38.12
CA ALA A 79 -14.00 59.67 -37.61
C ALA A 79 -13.51 60.95 -36.92
N THR A 80 -12.46 60.87 -36.09
CA THR A 80 -11.86 62.08 -35.48
C THR A 80 -11.24 62.99 -36.53
N LEU A 81 -10.54 62.44 -37.53
CA LEU A 81 -9.96 63.21 -38.63
C LEU A 81 -11.04 63.89 -39.49
N ALA A 82 -12.14 63.19 -39.79
CA ALA A 82 -13.28 63.74 -40.52
C ALA A 82 -13.96 64.87 -39.73
N TYR A 83 -14.18 64.69 -38.41
CA TYR A 83 -14.69 65.74 -37.53
C TYR A 83 -13.77 66.97 -37.50
N VAL A 84 -12.46 66.75 -37.52
CA VAL A 84 -11.43 67.80 -37.56
C VAL A 84 -11.46 68.56 -38.88
N VAL A 85 -11.47 67.87 -40.03
CA VAL A 85 -11.62 68.48 -41.36
C VAL A 85 -12.90 69.31 -41.42
N TYR A 86 -14.02 68.76 -40.94
CA TYR A 86 -15.30 69.46 -40.89
C TYR A 86 -15.23 70.73 -40.02
N ARG A 87 -14.74 70.62 -38.78
CA ARG A 87 -14.74 71.72 -37.80
C ARG A 87 -13.67 72.79 -38.06
N ARG A 88 -12.51 72.43 -38.60
CA ARG A 88 -11.34 73.31 -38.75
C ARG A 88 -11.07 73.79 -40.18
N LEU A 89 -11.44 73.02 -41.19
CA LEU A 89 -11.21 73.39 -42.59
C LEU A 89 -12.53 73.80 -43.27
N LEU A 90 -13.51 72.90 -43.34
CA LEU A 90 -14.75 73.13 -44.10
C LEU A 90 -15.63 74.22 -43.45
N LYS A 91 -15.98 74.07 -42.17
CA LYS A 91 -16.89 75.01 -41.50
C LYS A 91 -16.38 76.46 -41.56
N PRO A 92 -15.10 76.80 -41.25
CA PRO A 92 -14.61 78.17 -41.36
C PRO A 92 -14.59 78.72 -42.81
N LEU A 93 -14.31 77.88 -43.81
CA LEU A 93 -14.34 78.29 -45.22
C LEU A 93 -15.77 78.54 -45.74
N THR A 94 -16.78 77.85 -45.18
CA THR A 94 -18.20 78.05 -45.55
C THR A 94 -18.86 79.29 -44.94
N ILE A 95 -18.22 79.96 -43.96
CA ILE A 95 -18.79 81.19 -43.37
C ILE A 95 -18.77 82.32 -44.42
N ARG A 96 -19.92 82.96 -44.60
CA ARG A 96 -20.05 84.16 -45.44
C ARG A 96 -19.54 85.36 -44.63
N LEU A 97 -18.29 85.77 -44.86
CA LEU A 97 -17.80 87.08 -44.39
C LEU A 97 -18.46 88.16 -45.25
N SER A 98 -19.44 88.88 -44.70
CA SER A 98 -20.03 90.05 -45.35
C SER A 98 -19.00 91.17 -45.49
N ASP A 99 -19.26 92.16 -46.34
CA ASP A 99 -18.39 93.34 -46.39
C ASP A 99 -18.53 94.19 -45.10
N ASP A 100 -19.65 94.08 -44.36
CA ASP A 100 -19.87 94.76 -43.07
C ASP A 100 -19.01 94.16 -41.94
N ASP A 101 -18.92 92.83 -41.86
CA ASP A 101 -18.03 92.15 -40.89
C ASP A 101 -16.57 92.59 -41.08
N LEU A 102 -16.17 92.76 -42.35
CA LEU A 102 -14.81 93.19 -42.71
C LEU A 102 -14.58 94.68 -42.40
N ALA A 103 -15.58 95.53 -42.60
CA ALA A 103 -15.55 96.92 -42.16
C ALA A 103 -15.38 97.02 -40.64
N GLN A 104 -16.19 96.28 -39.87
CA GLN A 104 -16.11 96.25 -38.40
C GLN A 104 -14.76 95.74 -37.88
N VAL A 105 -14.15 94.76 -38.56
CA VAL A 105 -12.78 94.31 -38.24
C VAL A 105 -11.76 95.43 -38.48
N ILE A 106 -11.87 96.19 -39.58
CA ILE A 106 -10.95 97.30 -39.87
C ILE A 106 -11.12 98.42 -38.84
N GLU A 107 -12.34 98.82 -38.50
CA GLU A 107 -12.64 99.86 -37.51
C GLU A 107 -12.15 99.47 -36.10
N ARG A 108 -12.29 98.19 -35.71
CA ARG A 108 -11.73 97.70 -34.43
C ARG A 108 -10.20 97.83 -34.35
N PHE A 109 -9.48 97.81 -35.47
CA PHE A 109 -8.04 98.08 -35.53
C PHE A 109 -7.69 99.56 -35.77
N HIS A 110 -8.65 100.36 -36.24
CA HIS A 110 -8.50 101.79 -36.51
C HIS A 110 -9.68 102.59 -35.90
N PRO A 111 -9.68 102.82 -34.57
CA PRO A 111 -10.77 103.53 -33.87
C PRO A 111 -11.05 104.94 -34.42
N GLU A 112 -10.07 105.55 -35.08
CA GLU A 112 -10.15 106.81 -35.82
C GLU A 112 -11.29 106.86 -36.85
N LEU A 113 -11.77 105.70 -37.32
CA LEU A 113 -12.88 105.60 -38.28
C LEU A 113 -14.28 105.75 -37.64
N ALA A 114 -14.44 105.53 -36.33
CA ALA A 114 -15.68 105.78 -35.56
C ALA A 114 -17.00 105.40 -36.28
N ASP A 115 -17.17 104.12 -36.64
CA ASP A 115 -18.32 103.51 -37.33
C ASP A 115 -18.66 104.09 -38.74
N ARG A 116 -17.82 104.98 -39.29
CA ARG A 116 -18.04 105.64 -40.58
C ARG A 116 -17.86 104.69 -41.77
N LEU A 117 -16.96 103.72 -41.71
CA LEU A 117 -16.71 102.76 -42.80
C LEU A 117 -17.87 101.75 -42.90
N ILE A 118 -18.44 101.27 -41.79
CA ILE A 118 -19.68 100.48 -41.83
C ILE A 118 -20.83 101.33 -42.39
N SER A 119 -21.05 102.53 -41.83
CA SER A 119 -22.16 103.40 -42.22
C SER A 119 -22.13 103.76 -43.72
N ALA A 120 -20.96 104.20 -44.21
CA ALA A 120 -20.74 104.48 -45.63
C ALA A 120 -21.02 103.27 -46.54
N LEU A 121 -20.63 102.08 -46.10
CA LEU A 121 -20.80 100.84 -46.84
C LEU A 121 -22.25 100.34 -46.85
N GLN A 122 -23.02 100.62 -45.80
CA GLN A 122 -24.47 100.39 -45.77
C GLN A 122 -25.19 101.37 -46.70
N PHE A 123 -24.92 102.67 -46.58
CA PHE A 123 -25.54 103.69 -47.45
C PHE A 123 -25.24 103.47 -48.94
N ALA A 124 -24.03 103.06 -49.31
CA ALA A 124 -23.66 102.83 -50.71
C ALA A 124 -24.22 101.53 -51.33
N ARG A 125 -24.87 100.66 -50.55
CA ARG A 125 -25.65 99.53 -51.10
C ARG A 125 -27.12 99.89 -51.33
N GLU A 126 -27.61 100.96 -50.71
CA GLU A 126 -29.01 101.37 -50.81
C GLU A 126 -29.19 102.33 -52.00
N ALA A 127 -29.86 101.85 -53.04
CA ALA A 127 -30.08 102.61 -54.27
C ALA A 127 -31.06 103.79 -54.11
N ASP A 128 -31.84 103.80 -53.02
CA ASP A 128 -32.78 104.87 -52.68
C ASP A 128 -32.65 105.26 -51.20
N VAL A 129 -31.67 106.13 -50.93
CA VAL A 129 -31.36 106.67 -49.60
C VAL A 129 -32.49 107.58 -49.07
N SER A 130 -33.27 108.17 -49.97
CA SER A 130 -34.38 109.08 -49.64
C SER A 130 -35.54 108.36 -48.95
N ALA A 131 -35.73 107.07 -49.23
CA ALA A 131 -36.81 106.24 -48.66
C ALA A 131 -36.76 106.05 -47.13
N ARG A 132 -35.65 106.40 -46.46
CA ARG A 132 -35.49 106.32 -44.99
C ARG A 132 -35.40 107.67 -44.28
N GLY A 133 -35.66 108.78 -44.98
CA GLY A 133 -35.62 110.12 -44.38
C GLY A 133 -34.21 110.67 -44.09
N ALA A 134 -33.17 110.08 -44.70
CA ALA A 134 -31.81 110.62 -44.64
C ALA A 134 -31.63 111.70 -45.73
N SER A 135 -30.93 112.80 -45.40
CA SER A 135 -30.57 113.81 -46.41
C SER A 135 -29.52 113.24 -47.38
N PRO A 136 -29.73 113.34 -48.72
CA PRO A 136 -28.73 112.96 -49.71
C PRO A 136 -27.38 113.68 -49.54
N GLU A 137 -27.41 114.92 -49.06
CA GLU A 137 -26.24 115.77 -48.86
C GLU A 137 -25.40 115.31 -47.66
N LEU A 138 -26.06 114.88 -46.58
CA LEU A 138 -25.39 114.28 -45.42
C LEU A 138 -24.76 112.93 -45.79
N VAL A 139 -25.43 112.12 -46.60
CA VAL A 139 -24.88 110.82 -47.05
C VAL A 139 -23.69 111.01 -47.98
N ALA A 140 -23.76 111.96 -48.94
CA ALA A 140 -22.61 112.33 -49.76
C ALA A 140 -21.44 112.82 -48.89
N ARG A 141 -21.70 113.62 -47.86
CA ARG A 141 -20.67 114.12 -46.94
C ARG A 141 -20.02 113.00 -46.12
N VAL A 142 -20.80 112.05 -45.60
CA VAL A 142 -20.28 110.87 -44.89
C VAL A 142 -19.41 110.02 -45.82
N LEU A 143 -19.79 109.87 -47.09
CA LEU A 143 -19.04 109.11 -48.09
C LEU A 143 -17.71 109.80 -48.44
N ASP A 144 -17.69 111.12 -48.61
CA ASP A 144 -16.46 111.89 -48.87
C ASP A 144 -15.51 111.88 -47.66
N GLU A 145 -16.01 112.11 -46.45
CA GLU A 145 -15.20 112.06 -45.23
C GLU A 145 -14.64 110.66 -44.98
N THR A 146 -15.40 109.61 -45.29
CA THR A 146 -14.94 108.22 -45.21
C THR A 146 -13.87 107.91 -46.26
N ASN A 147 -14.04 108.34 -47.50
CA ASN A 147 -13.02 108.20 -48.55
C ASN A 147 -11.72 108.92 -48.16
N ALA A 148 -11.80 110.14 -47.61
CA ALA A 148 -10.65 110.91 -47.15
C ALA A 148 -9.94 110.25 -45.95
N ALA A 149 -10.71 109.81 -44.94
CA ALA A 149 -10.17 109.12 -43.77
C ALA A 149 -9.48 107.80 -44.13
N ILE A 150 -9.97 107.05 -45.12
CA ILE A 150 -9.34 105.80 -45.55
C ILE A 150 -8.08 106.05 -46.40
N ALA A 151 -8.01 107.17 -47.12
CA ALA A 151 -6.84 107.53 -47.93
C ALA A 151 -5.59 107.80 -47.09
N SER A 152 -5.73 108.33 -45.88
CA SER A 152 -4.61 108.59 -44.95
C SER A 152 -4.13 107.34 -44.19
N LEU A 153 -4.93 106.26 -44.15
CA LEU A 153 -4.57 105.03 -43.43
C LEU A 153 -3.41 104.25 -44.11
N LYS A 154 -2.25 104.27 -43.44
CA LYS A 154 -1.11 103.39 -43.71
C LYS A 154 -1.50 101.93 -43.48
N ALA A 155 -0.99 101.02 -44.31
CA ALA A 155 -1.29 99.60 -44.25
C ALA A 155 -0.54 98.90 -43.09
N THR A 156 -1.08 99.02 -41.87
CA THR A 156 -0.56 98.31 -40.68
C THR A 156 -0.89 96.82 -40.77
N PRO A 157 0.03 95.89 -40.42
CA PRO A 157 -0.28 94.46 -40.39
C PRO A 157 -1.23 94.11 -39.23
N MET A 158 -2.53 94.06 -39.52
CA MET A 158 -3.67 93.85 -38.58
C MET A 158 -3.69 92.48 -37.85
N PHE A 159 -2.59 91.72 -37.85
CA PHE A 159 -2.61 90.27 -37.59
C PHE A 159 -1.45 89.73 -36.74
N ARG A 160 -0.86 90.55 -35.88
CA ARG A 160 0.15 90.11 -34.89
C ARG A 160 -0.50 89.26 -33.78
N GLY A 161 -0.18 87.96 -33.72
CA GLY A 161 -0.47 87.13 -32.53
C GLY A 161 -1.26 85.81 -32.66
N SER A 162 -1.34 85.14 -33.83
CA SER A 162 -2.00 83.81 -33.91
C SER A 162 -1.09 82.66 -33.42
N PRO A 163 -1.62 81.60 -32.78
CA PRO A 163 -0.86 80.44 -32.29
C PRO A 163 -0.34 79.47 -33.40
N LEU A 164 -0.20 79.93 -34.65
CA LEU A 164 0.27 79.14 -35.80
C LEU A 164 1.56 78.35 -35.49
N GLY A 165 2.49 78.98 -34.77
CA GLY A 165 3.77 78.37 -34.38
C GLY A 165 3.63 77.16 -33.46
N ARG A 166 2.57 77.06 -32.64
CA ARG A 166 2.33 75.89 -31.77
C ARG A 166 1.92 74.67 -32.59
N HIS A 167 1.04 74.84 -33.57
CA HIS A 167 0.61 73.76 -34.46
C HIS A 167 1.73 73.33 -35.42
N ALA A 168 2.50 74.28 -35.95
CA ALA A 168 3.70 74.00 -36.73
C ALA A 168 4.76 73.24 -35.92
N LEU A 169 5.01 73.62 -34.65
CA LEU A 169 5.95 72.93 -33.76
C LEU A 169 5.51 71.47 -33.47
N LEU A 170 4.22 71.26 -33.19
CA LEU A 170 3.67 69.91 -32.96
C LEU A 170 3.79 69.02 -34.21
N ALA A 171 3.48 69.56 -35.39
CA ALA A 171 3.67 68.84 -36.65
C ALA A 171 5.15 68.51 -36.90
N LEU A 172 6.06 69.47 -36.70
CA LEU A 172 7.50 69.28 -36.88
C LEU A 172 8.06 68.23 -35.90
N LEU A 173 7.64 68.26 -34.64
CA LEU A 173 8.04 67.26 -33.64
C LEU A 173 7.51 65.87 -33.97
N ALA A 174 6.27 65.75 -34.46
CA ALA A 174 5.72 64.47 -34.91
C ALA A 174 6.45 63.93 -36.16
N VAL A 175 6.82 64.78 -37.12
CA VAL A 175 7.68 64.39 -38.25
C VAL A 175 9.05 63.92 -37.75
N ALA A 176 9.69 64.66 -36.85
CA ALA A 176 11.00 64.29 -36.31
C ALA A 176 10.99 62.93 -35.60
N ILE A 177 9.95 62.62 -34.82
CA ILE A 177 9.77 61.30 -34.19
C ILE A 177 9.62 60.21 -35.24
N LEU A 178 8.73 60.37 -36.23
CA LEU A 178 8.48 59.35 -37.25
C LEU A 178 9.71 59.10 -38.14
N VAL A 179 10.44 60.16 -38.52
CA VAL A 179 11.71 60.05 -39.28
C VAL A 179 12.80 59.39 -38.43
N GLY A 180 12.91 59.74 -37.15
CA GLY A 180 13.85 59.10 -36.22
C GLY A 180 13.58 57.61 -36.03
N LEU A 181 12.31 57.22 -35.87
CA LEU A 181 11.90 55.81 -35.80
C LEU A 181 12.20 55.06 -37.11
N PHE A 182 12.01 55.70 -38.27
CA PHE A 182 12.34 55.11 -39.57
C PHE A 182 13.85 54.91 -39.77
N ALA A 183 14.67 55.85 -39.31
CA ALA A 183 16.13 55.73 -39.36
C ALA A 183 16.67 54.66 -38.40
N LEU A 184 16.11 54.57 -37.18
CA LEU A 184 16.59 53.64 -36.14
C LEU A 184 16.07 52.20 -36.31
N ARG A 185 14.84 52.01 -36.81
CA ARG A 185 14.20 50.69 -36.95
C ARG A 185 13.43 50.57 -38.28
N PRO A 186 14.11 50.62 -39.44
CA PRO A 186 13.48 50.69 -40.76
C PRO A 186 12.58 49.48 -41.08
N LEU A 187 12.96 48.26 -40.70
CA LEU A 187 12.11 47.08 -40.93
C LEU A 187 10.83 47.13 -40.09
N VAL A 188 10.91 47.60 -38.83
CA VAL A 188 9.72 47.74 -37.96
C VAL A 188 8.78 48.80 -38.55
N MET A 189 9.29 49.97 -38.95
CA MET A 189 8.44 50.99 -39.59
C MET A 189 7.83 50.51 -40.90
N LYS A 190 8.58 49.78 -41.74
CA LYS A 190 8.06 49.22 -42.99
C LYS A 190 6.94 48.22 -42.72
N THR A 191 7.12 47.31 -41.77
CA THR A 191 6.08 46.33 -41.38
C THR A 191 4.87 47.02 -40.77
N TRP A 192 5.05 48.03 -39.92
CA TRP A 192 3.95 48.83 -39.36
C TRP A 192 3.13 49.52 -40.46
N LEU A 193 3.80 50.21 -41.40
CA LEU A 193 3.17 50.94 -42.48
C LEU A 193 2.40 50.01 -43.42
N ASP A 194 2.98 48.85 -43.76
CA ASP A 194 2.28 47.81 -44.53
C ASP A 194 1.05 47.30 -43.77
N ARG A 195 1.20 46.87 -42.51
CA ARG A 195 0.09 46.36 -41.68
C ARG A 195 -1.06 47.34 -41.46
N ILE A 196 -0.86 48.64 -41.68
CA ILE A 196 -1.91 49.66 -41.66
C ILE A 196 -2.48 49.93 -43.05
N THR A 197 -1.65 50.03 -44.08
CA THR A 197 -2.09 50.42 -45.44
C THR A 197 -2.69 49.25 -46.23
N THR A 198 -2.15 48.05 -46.08
CA THR A 198 -2.61 46.83 -46.75
C THR A 198 -3.42 45.90 -45.82
N LEU A 199 -3.55 46.27 -44.54
CA LEU A 199 -4.15 45.47 -43.46
C LEU A 199 -3.48 44.09 -43.28
N SER A 200 -2.23 43.92 -43.74
CA SER A 200 -1.55 42.62 -43.77
C SER A 200 -1.43 41.92 -42.42
N ALA A 201 -1.33 40.59 -42.45
CA ALA A 201 -1.04 39.76 -41.28
C ALA A 201 0.46 39.57 -41.03
N ALA A 202 1.33 40.40 -41.64
CA ALA A 202 2.77 40.28 -41.52
C ALA A 202 3.22 40.32 -40.04
N ALA A 203 4.17 39.46 -39.67
CA ALA A 203 4.82 39.53 -38.36
C ALA A 203 5.88 40.64 -38.36
N TYR A 204 6.08 41.29 -37.20
CA TYR A 204 7.26 42.12 -36.99
C TYR A 204 8.54 41.27 -37.08
N PRO A 205 9.66 41.83 -37.57
CA PRO A 205 10.94 41.12 -37.58
C PRO A 205 11.32 40.71 -36.16
N LYS A 206 11.89 39.51 -36.02
CA LYS A 206 12.35 38.94 -34.75
C LYS A 206 13.84 38.64 -34.80
N ASP A 207 14.56 39.06 -33.77
CA ASP A 207 16.00 38.84 -33.61
C ASP A 207 16.30 37.38 -33.19
N THR A 208 15.34 36.74 -32.50
CA THR A 208 15.35 35.33 -32.08
C THR A 208 14.44 34.49 -32.98
N ALA A 209 14.65 33.17 -33.03
CA ALA A 209 13.63 32.21 -33.43
C ALA A 209 13.77 30.90 -32.65
N ILE A 210 12.68 30.40 -32.07
CA ILE A 210 12.64 29.14 -31.32
C ILE A 210 11.53 28.21 -31.83
N ARG A 211 11.80 26.91 -31.86
CA ARG A 211 10.85 25.86 -32.23
C ARG A 211 10.86 24.73 -31.21
N ILE A 212 9.68 24.15 -30.94
CA ILE A 212 9.55 22.93 -30.14
C ILE A 212 9.85 21.73 -31.06
N ASP A 213 10.66 20.81 -30.57
CA ASP A 213 11.08 19.58 -31.27
C ASP A 213 10.06 18.48 -30.95
N GLY A 214 8.88 18.54 -31.60
CA GLY A 214 7.77 17.62 -31.34
C GLY A 214 6.42 18.08 -31.94
N PRO A 215 5.36 17.28 -31.79
CA PRO A 215 4.01 17.65 -32.24
C PRO A 215 3.39 18.72 -31.33
N THR A 216 2.46 19.49 -31.87
CA THR A 216 1.67 20.49 -31.10
C THR A 216 0.60 19.89 -30.20
N HIS A 217 0.34 18.59 -30.35
CA HIS A 217 -0.58 17.82 -29.50
C HIS A 217 0.15 16.56 -29.03
N ILE A 218 0.34 16.44 -27.72
CA ILE A 218 1.05 15.32 -27.10
C ILE A 218 0.05 14.57 -26.22
N ARG A 219 -0.15 13.28 -26.48
CA ARG A 219 -1.02 12.43 -25.65
C ARG A 219 -0.18 11.39 -24.93
N ILE A 220 -0.19 11.43 -23.60
CA ILE A 220 0.69 10.62 -22.74
C ILE A 220 -0.11 9.90 -21.66
N GLY A 221 0.34 8.70 -21.25
CA GLY A 221 -0.28 7.97 -20.14
C GLY A 221 -0.03 8.68 -18.80
N ARG A 222 -1.05 8.76 -17.93
CA ARG A 222 -0.95 9.34 -16.59
C ARG A 222 0.18 8.69 -15.80
N GLY A 223 1.03 9.53 -15.20
CA GLY A 223 2.19 9.13 -14.41
C GLY A 223 3.50 9.02 -15.18
N SER A 224 3.46 8.88 -16.51
CA SER A 224 4.66 8.75 -17.34
C SER A 224 5.48 10.04 -17.39
N SER A 225 6.77 9.91 -17.68
CA SER A 225 7.67 11.04 -17.93
C SER A 225 7.52 11.60 -19.35
N LEU A 226 7.59 12.93 -19.48
CA LEU A 226 7.58 13.64 -20.75
C LEU A 226 8.86 14.47 -20.89
N GLU A 227 9.59 14.30 -21.98
CA GLU A 227 10.71 15.18 -22.35
C GLU A 227 10.27 16.11 -23.47
N VAL A 228 10.51 17.41 -23.30
CA VAL A 228 10.25 18.44 -24.31
C VAL A 228 11.55 19.15 -24.62
N ALA A 229 12.00 19.05 -25.87
CA ALA A 229 13.14 19.79 -26.37
C ALA A 229 12.69 21.03 -27.18
N VAL A 230 13.43 22.11 -27.03
CA VAL A 230 13.26 23.38 -27.76
C VAL A 230 14.58 23.69 -28.44
N VAL A 231 14.53 24.06 -29.72
CA VAL A 231 15.70 24.38 -30.53
C VAL A 231 15.61 25.83 -31.00
N ALA A 232 16.67 26.61 -30.75
CA ALA A 232 16.85 27.94 -31.31
C ALA A 232 17.54 27.86 -32.69
N ASP A 233 17.16 28.78 -33.58
CA ASP A 233 17.79 28.93 -34.90
C ASP A 233 19.20 29.53 -34.76
N GLU A 234 20.21 28.78 -35.21
CA GLU A 234 21.63 29.19 -35.16
C GLU A 234 21.95 30.37 -36.09
N GLN A 235 21.09 30.65 -37.09
CA GLN A 235 21.25 31.81 -37.99
C GLN A 235 20.76 33.12 -37.34
N LYS A 236 20.31 33.06 -36.09
CA LYS A 236 19.70 34.16 -35.33
C LYS A 236 20.34 34.31 -33.95
N VAL A 237 19.89 35.30 -33.19
CA VAL A 237 20.31 35.46 -31.78
C VAL A 237 19.76 34.29 -30.97
N VAL A 238 20.64 33.42 -30.50
CA VAL A 238 20.29 32.33 -29.58
C VAL A 238 20.10 32.94 -28.18
N PRO A 239 18.94 32.71 -27.50
CA PRO A 239 18.71 33.25 -26.18
C PRO A 239 19.54 32.51 -25.13
N GLY A 240 19.96 33.20 -24.05
CA GLY A 240 20.72 32.56 -22.97
C GLY A 240 19.90 31.58 -22.12
N GLU A 241 18.58 31.70 -22.15
CA GLU A 241 17.60 30.89 -21.42
C GLU A 241 16.24 30.94 -22.12
N VAL A 242 15.39 29.94 -21.87
CA VAL A 242 13.99 29.93 -22.37
C VAL A 242 13.01 29.69 -21.22
N THR A 243 11.90 30.42 -21.19
CA THR A 243 10.87 30.29 -20.15
C THR A 243 9.70 29.48 -20.68
N PHE A 244 9.41 28.37 -20.01
CA PHE A 244 8.20 27.57 -20.21
C PHE A 244 7.06 28.22 -19.43
N GLN A 245 6.09 28.79 -20.14
CA GLN A 245 4.83 29.26 -19.56
C GLN A 245 3.80 28.14 -19.66
N MET A 246 3.49 27.52 -18.53
CA MET A 246 2.66 26.32 -18.39
C MET A 246 1.36 26.69 -17.69
N LYS A 247 0.25 26.08 -18.10
CA LYS A 247 -1.06 26.23 -17.45
C LYS A 247 -1.64 24.86 -17.13
N PHE A 248 -1.60 24.52 -15.85
CA PHE A 248 -2.18 23.33 -15.25
C PHE A 248 -3.63 23.60 -14.82
N ALA A 249 -4.45 22.55 -14.73
CA ALA A 249 -5.84 22.70 -14.28
C ALA A 249 -5.92 22.93 -12.75
N SER A 250 -5.03 22.31 -11.97
CA SER A 250 -5.04 22.41 -10.50
C SER A 250 -4.38 23.70 -9.96
N VAL A 251 -3.16 24.04 -10.40
CA VAL A 251 -2.35 25.16 -9.88
C VAL A 251 -2.54 26.46 -10.68
N GLY A 252 -3.02 26.38 -11.92
CA GLY A 252 -3.14 27.53 -12.82
C GLY A 252 -1.84 27.78 -13.61
N ALA A 253 -1.48 29.06 -13.77
CA ALA A 253 -0.32 29.46 -14.57
C ALA A 253 0.98 29.38 -13.75
N VAL A 254 2.00 28.72 -14.32
CA VAL A 254 3.32 28.49 -13.74
C VAL A 254 4.36 28.82 -14.80
N GLU A 255 5.41 29.55 -14.42
CA GLU A 255 6.53 29.87 -15.30
C GLU A 255 7.81 29.23 -14.76
N GLU A 256 8.61 28.63 -15.64
CA GLU A 256 9.92 28.07 -15.26
C GLU A 256 10.94 28.27 -16.37
N THR A 257 12.11 28.78 -15.99
CA THR A 257 13.19 29.11 -16.93
C THR A 257 14.21 27.97 -17.02
N VAL A 258 14.57 27.61 -18.24
CA VAL A 258 15.42 26.46 -18.58
C VAL A 258 16.66 26.97 -19.32
N ALA A 259 17.84 26.60 -18.81
CA ALA A 259 19.13 26.89 -19.43
C ALA A 259 19.44 25.93 -20.60
N PRO A 260 20.43 26.24 -21.47
CA PRO A 260 20.84 25.35 -22.55
C PRO A 260 21.30 23.99 -22.02
N ALA A 261 21.01 22.92 -22.78
CA ALA A 261 21.42 21.57 -22.44
C ALA A 261 22.96 21.42 -22.51
N PRO A 262 23.59 20.64 -21.61
CA PRO A 262 25.03 20.46 -21.60
C PRO A 262 25.58 19.99 -22.95
N GLY A 263 26.50 20.77 -23.53
CA GLY A 263 27.13 20.48 -24.83
C GLY A 263 26.46 21.11 -26.05
N THR A 264 25.30 21.77 -25.92
CA THR A 264 24.58 22.42 -27.04
C THR A 264 24.02 23.78 -26.65
N ALA A 265 24.56 24.85 -27.23
CA ALA A 265 24.14 26.23 -26.89
C ALA A 265 22.71 26.59 -27.35
N ASN A 266 22.15 25.86 -28.33
CA ASN A 266 20.86 26.16 -28.97
C ASN A 266 19.74 25.18 -28.65
N ARG A 267 19.98 24.13 -27.84
CA ARG A 267 18.96 23.13 -27.46
C ARG A 267 18.67 23.24 -25.97
N PHE A 268 17.40 23.35 -25.61
CA PHE A 268 16.91 23.45 -24.23
C PHE A 268 16.01 22.25 -23.97
N VAL A 269 16.23 21.53 -22.87
CA VAL A 269 15.50 20.28 -22.58
C VAL A 269 14.80 20.38 -21.23
N LYS A 270 13.49 20.21 -21.25
CA LYS A 270 12.62 20.18 -20.07
C LYS A 270 12.13 18.74 -19.88
N LYS A 271 12.47 18.13 -18.75
CA LYS A 271 11.96 16.80 -18.36
C LYS A 271 10.90 16.94 -17.27
N PHE A 272 9.69 16.49 -17.57
CA PHE A 272 8.63 16.28 -16.59
C PHE A 272 8.74 14.82 -16.11
N GLU A 273 9.13 14.60 -14.85
CA GLU A 273 9.32 13.24 -14.33
C GLU A 273 8.01 12.44 -14.24
N VAL A 274 6.90 13.10 -13.87
CA VAL A 274 5.59 12.47 -13.69
C VAL A 274 4.50 13.42 -14.21
N VAL A 275 3.86 13.10 -15.34
CA VAL A 275 2.73 13.88 -15.86
C VAL A 275 1.41 13.37 -15.27
N SER A 276 0.87 14.12 -14.30
CA SER A 276 -0.31 13.70 -13.53
C SER A 276 -1.64 14.25 -14.08
N GLU A 277 -1.67 15.42 -14.71
CA GLU A 277 -2.89 16.10 -15.20
C GLU A 277 -2.67 16.72 -16.59
N PRO A 278 -3.72 16.94 -17.41
CA PRO A 278 -3.57 17.63 -18.68
C PRO A 278 -3.22 19.10 -18.47
N PHE A 279 -2.32 19.61 -19.32
CA PHE A 279 -1.86 20.99 -19.25
C PHE A 279 -1.56 21.55 -20.65
N THR A 280 -1.53 22.88 -20.75
CA THR A 280 -1.09 23.57 -21.99
C THR A 280 0.17 24.35 -21.68
N PHE A 281 1.13 24.39 -22.59
CA PHE A 281 2.34 25.19 -22.42
C PHE A 281 2.78 25.86 -23.72
N PHE A 282 3.49 26.96 -23.60
CA PHE A 282 4.29 27.53 -24.69
C PHE A 282 5.60 28.03 -24.13
N VAL A 283 6.56 28.30 -25.00
CA VAL A 283 7.92 28.70 -24.62
C VAL A 283 8.20 30.08 -25.17
N THR A 284 8.79 30.94 -24.34
CA THR A 284 9.29 32.27 -24.70
C THR A 284 10.81 32.29 -24.61
N GLY A 285 11.47 32.94 -25.57
CA GLY A 285 12.92 33.06 -25.61
C GLY A 285 13.32 34.29 -26.41
N GLY A 286 14.08 35.19 -25.80
CA GLY A 286 14.42 36.49 -26.38
C GLY A 286 13.16 37.31 -26.71
N ASP A 287 12.92 37.55 -28.00
CA ASP A 287 11.75 38.25 -28.53
C ASP A 287 10.74 37.34 -29.25
N ASP A 288 10.95 36.01 -29.21
CA ASP A 288 10.10 35.01 -29.85
C ASP A 288 9.28 34.17 -28.85
N ARG A 289 8.18 33.59 -29.34
CA ARG A 289 7.22 32.78 -28.59
C ARG A 289 6.65 31.68 -29.47
N THR A 290 6.69 30.45 -28.99
CA THR A 290 6.19 29.27 -29.72
C THR A 290 4.65 29.23 -29.77
N ALA A 291 4.12 28.38 -30.65
CA ALA A 291 2.72 27.98 -30.58
C ALA A 291 2.43 27.25 -29.24
N PRO A 292 1.20 27.36 -28.70
CA PRO A 292 0.79 26.56 -27.56
C PRO A 292 0.71 25.07 -27.93
N VAL A 293 1.27 24.24 -27.06
CA VAL A 293 1.21 22.78 -27.12
C VAL A 293 0.25 22.30 -26.05
N THR A 294 -0.66 21.39 -26.43
CA THR A 294 -1.57 20.74 -25.49
C THR A 294 -1.03 19.36 -25.13
N VAL A 295 -0.93 19.09 -23.83
CA VAL A 295 -0.60 17.77 -23.28
C VAL A 295 -1.88 17.14 -22.74
N GLU A 296 -2.39 16.14 -23.44
CA GLU A 296 -3.49 15.30 -22.99
C GLU A 296 -2.99 14.11 -22.18
N VAL A 297 -3.66 13.86 -21.06
CA VAL A 297 -3.35 12.72 -20.18
C VAL A 297 -4.40 11.63 -20.37
N ALA A 298 -3.97 10.50 -20.92
CA ALA A 298 -4.78 9.30 -21.05
C ALA A 298 -4.61 8.42 -19.80
N GLU A 299 -5.69 7.81 -19.32
CA GLU A 299 -5.58 6.81 -18.25
C GLU A 299 -4.85 5.55 -18.76
N PRO A 300 -3.85 5.03 -18.02
CA PRO A 300 -3.20 3.77 -18.36
C PRO A 300 -4.14 2.57 -18.10
N PRO A 301 -3.90 1.41 -18.74
CA PRO A 301 -4.62 0.18 -18.42
C PRO A 301 -4.33 -0.25 -16.97
N ALA A 302 -5.38 -0.62 -16.24
CA ALA A 302 -5.31 -1.15 -14.88
C ALA A 302 -6.13 -2.44 -14.76
N LEU A 303 -5.75 -3.32 -13.83
CA LEU A 303 -6.55 -4.51 -13.52
C LEU A 303 -7.69 -4.18 -12.54
N LYS A 304 -8.83 -4.82 -12.75
CA LYS A 304 -9.98 -4.96 -11.85
C LYS A 304 -10.23 -6.45 -11.62
N GLU A 305 -10.93 -6.75 -10.53
CA GLU A 305 -11.46 -8.10 -10.24
C GLU A 305 -10.40 -9.21 -10.34
N VAL A 306 -9.21 -8.95 -9.80
CA VAL A 306 -8.11 -9.91 -9.83
C VAL A 306 -8.40 -11.06 -8.85
N SER A 307 -8.42 -12.26 -9.40
CA SER A 307 -8.67 -13.51 -8.70
C SER A 307 -7.51 -14.48 -8.93
N PHE A 308 -7.09 -15.12 -7.84
CA PHE A 308 -5.98 -16.06 -7.82
C PHE A 308 -6.53 -17.43 -7.41
N THR A 309 -6.59 -18.36 -8.35
CA THR A 309 -6.89 -19.76 -8.06
C THR A 309 -5.59 -20.49 -7.80
N ILE A 310 -5.38 -20.86 -6.54
CA ILE A 310 -4.26 -21.66 -6.10
C ILE A 310 -4.68 -23.12 -6.21
N GLU A 311 -3.94 -23.91 -6.98
CA GLU A 311 -4.04 -25.36 -7.11
C GLU A 311 -2.86 -25.96 -6.32
N PRO A 312 -3.08 -26.43 -5.06
CA PRO A 312 -2.01 -26.98 -4.24
C PRO A 312 -1.45 -28.30 -4.79
N PRO A 313 -0.23 -28.72 -4.40
CA PRO A 313 0.32 -30.01 -4.81
C PRO A 313 -0.59 -31.18 -4.42
N ALA A 314 -0.68 -32.19 -5.29
CA ALA A 314 -1.63 -33.29 -5.12
C ALA A 314 -1.48 -34.06 -3.79
N TYR A 315 -0.26 -34.14 -3.23
CA TYR A 315 0.00 -34.82 -1.96
C TYR A 315 -0.70 -34.15 -0.76
N THR A 316 -0.87 -32.82 -0.80
CA THR A 316 -1.55 -32.05 0.25
C THR A 316 -3.05 -32.38 0.35
N ARG A 317 -3.63 -32.90 -0.75
CA ARG A 317 -5.08 -33.19 -0.92
C ARG A 317 -6.01 -32.00 -0.62
N LEU A 318 -5.47 -30.79 -0.53
CA LEU A 318 -6.26 -29.57 -0.43
C LEU A 318 -7.01 -29.32 -1.73
N ARG A 319 -8.25 -28.86 -1.63
CA ARG A 319 -9.01 -28.40 -2.80
C ARG A 319 -8.44 -27.08 -3.31
N PRO A 320 -8.48 -26.79 -4.62
CA PRO A 320 -8.11 -25.48 -5.14
C PRO A 320 -8.90 -24.36 -4.45
N ILE A 321 -8.21 -23.27 -4.12
CA ILE A 321 -8.78 -22.11 -3.41
C ILE A 321 -8.67 -20.90 -4.33
N THR A 322 -9.80 -20.27 -4.62
CA THR A 322 -9.85 -19.00 -5.37
C THR A 322 -9.95 -17.83 -4.41
N ILE A 323 -8.98 -16.93 -4.47
CA ILE A 323 -8.87 -15.74 -3.62
C ILE A 323 -9.01 -14.49 -4.51
N SER A 324 -10.11 -13.76 -4.37
CA SER A 324 -10.33 -12.46 -5.01
C SER A 324 -9.66 -11.35 -4.20
N SER A 325 -8.35 -11.19 -4.35
CA SER A 325 -7.57 -10.35 -3.43
C SER A 325 -7.50 -8.88 -3.86
N ALA A 326 -8.25 -8.03 -3.16
CA ALA A 326 -7.99 -6.59 -3.11
C ALA A 326 -6.80 -6.25 -2.19
N GLN A 327 -6.38 -7.17 -1.32
CA GLN A 327 -5.28 -7.01 -0.38
C GLN A 327 -4.02 -7.67 -0.97
N GLY A 328 -2.92 -6.92 -1.06
CA GLY A 328 -1.73 -7.31 -1.82
C GLY A 328 -0.84 -8.41 -1.22
N VAL A 329 -1.40 -9.33 -0.42
CA VAL A 329 -0.67 -10.46 0.21
C VAL A 329 -1.48 -11.74 0.05
N ILE A 330 -0.83 -12.82 -0.43
CA ILE A 330 -1.46 -14.11 -0.73
C ILE A 330 -0.55 -15.22 -0.20
N ASN A 331 -1.08 -16.09 0.67
CA ASN A 331 -0.35 -17.27 1.15
C ASN A 331 -0.45 -18.39 0.12
N VAL A 332 0.68 -18.98 -0.25
CA VAL A 332 0.78 -20.01 -1.29
C VAL A 332 1.68 -21.15 -0.77
N PRO A 333 1.19 -22.40 -0.68
CA PRO A 333 2.07 -23.55 -0.44
C PRO A 333 3.11 -23.68 -1.54
N ILE A 334 4.35 -24.05 -1.21
CA ILE A 334 5.39 -24.32 -2.21
C ILE A 334 4.92 -25.37 -3.24
N ASP A 335 5.45 -25.28 -4.46
CA ASP A 335 5.13 -26.12 -5.62
C ASP A 335 3.65 -26.08 -6.06
N SER A 336 2.84 -25.18 -5.51
CA SER A 336 1.48 -24.91 -6.01
C SER A 336 1.49 -24.30 -7.41
N ARG A 337 0.46 -24.62 -8.19
CA ARG A 337 0.17 -23.95 -9.46
C ARG A 337 -0.82 -22.82 -9.23
N ILE A 338 -0.50 -21.60 -9.67
CA ILE A 338 -1.39 -20.45 -9.58
C ILE A 338 -1.95 -20.15 -10.96
N VAL A 339 -3.27 -20.07 -11.06
CA VAL A 339 -4.00 -19.53 -12.21
C VAL A 339 -4.56 -18.17 -11.82
N VAL A 340 -4.12 -17.12 -12.50
CA VAL A 340 -4.63 -15.75 -12.31
C VAL A 340 -5.68 -15.46 -13.36
N THR A 341 -6.81 -14.89 -12.93
CA THR A 341 -7.87 -14.35 -13.78
C THR A 341 -8.21 -12.93 -13.38
N ALA A 342 -8.27 -12.00 -14.33
CA ALA A 342 -8.54 -10.58 -14.09
C ALA A 342 -9.23 -9.91 -15.28
N THR A 343 -9.82 -8.73 -15.04
CA THR A 343 -10.48 -7.90 -16.07
C THR A 343 -9.82 -6.53 -16.12
N ALA A 344 -9.33 -6.08 -17.27
CA ALA A 344 -8.71 -4.77 -17.44
C ALA A 344 -9.73 -3.63 -17.58
N THR A 345 -9.31 -2.39 -17.27
CA THR A 345 -10.12 -1.18 -17.49
C THR A 345 -10.24 -0.79 -18.96
N LYS A 346 -9.28 -1.20 -19.79
CA LYS A 346 -9.12 -0.86 -21.20
C LYS A 346 -8.80 -2.11 -22.01
N ASP A 347 -9.08 -2.05 -23.31
CA ASP A 347 -8.77 -3.11 -24.26
C ASP A 347 -7.25 -3.30 -24.39
N LEU A 348 -6.80 -4.53 -24.21
CA LEU A 348 -5.38 -4.88 -24.14
C LEU A 348 -4.85 -5.39 -25.47
N ARG A 349 -3.62 -4.97 -25.79
CA ARG A 349 -2.78 -5.56 -26.84
C ARG A 349 -1.97 -6.74 -26.29
N GLN A 350 -1.44 -6.59 -25.08
CA GLN A 350 -0.59 -7.60 -24.42
C GLN A 350 -0.72 -7.49 -22.90
N ALA A 351 -0.63 -8.63 -22.23
CA ALA A 351 -0.45 -8.72 -20.78
C ALA A 351 0.69 -9.71 -20.48
N THR A 352 1.55 -9.36 -19.54
CA THR A 352 2.59 -10.24 -19.00
C THR A 352 2.62 -10.16 -17.48
N LEU A 353 3.12 -11.22 -16.84
CA LEU A 353 3.39 -11.26 -15.40
C LEU A 353 4.85 -11.65 -15.15
N SER A 354 5.44 -11.18 -14.07
CA SER A 354 6.79 -11.56 -13.64
C SER A 354 6.86 -11.76 -12.12
N LEU A 355 7.70 -12.71 -11.71
CA LEU A 355 7.95 -13.08 -10.32
C LEU A 355 9.34 -12.60 -9.92
N ASP A 356 9.44 -11.69 -8.97
CA ASP A 356 10.69 -11.09 -8.45
C ASP A 356 11.64 -10.55 -9.54
N GLY A 357 11.08 -10.06 -10.65
CA GLY A 357 11.84 -9.56 -11.80
C GLY A 357 12.42 -10.64 -12.73
N ALA A 358 12.05 -11.91 -12.54
CA ALA A 358 12.39 -13.00 -13.47
C ALA A 358 11.74 -12.82 -14.86
N THR A 359 12.12 -13.69 -15.80
CA THR A 359 11.64 -13.70 -17.19
C THR A 359 10.11 -13.56 -17.28
N PRO A 360 9.59 -12.53 -17.98
CA PRO A 360 8.14 -12.30 -18.08
C PRO A 360 7.40 -13.48 -18.73
N ILE A 361 6.38 -13.97 -18.05
CA ILE A 361 5.44 -14.97 -18.54
C ILE A 361 4.34 -14.22 -19.30
N THR A 362 4.03 -14.65 -20.52
CA THR A 362 2.96 -14.04 -21.32
C THR A 362 1.60 -14.57 -20.87
N CYS A 363 0.64 -13.66 -20.68
CA CYS A 363 -0.73 -13.99 -20.33
C CYS A 363 -1.63 -14.03 -21.57
N ASP A 364 -2.63 -14.89 -21.56
CA ASP A 364 -3.69 -14.90 -22.57
C ASP A 364 -4.60 -13.68 -22.38
N VAL A 365 -4.76 -12.88 -23.44
CA VAL A 365 -5.73 -11.78 -23.49
C VAL A 365 -7.04 -12.32 -24.07
N LEU A 366 -8.06 -12.42 -23.22
CA LEU A 366 -9.36 -13.00 -23.53
C LEU A 366 -10.40 -11.91 -23.84
N THR A 367 -11.36 -12.26 -24.69
CA THR A 367 -12.52 -11.42 -24.96
C THR A 367 -13.59 -11.69 -23.89
N VAL A 368 -14.05 -10.64 -23.22
CA VAL A 368 -15.09 -10.68 -22.18
C VAL A 368 -16.24 -9.74 -22.57
N GLN A 369 -17.42 -9.92 -21.98
CA GLN A 369 -18.51 -8.95 -22.14
C GLN A 369 -18.29 -7.77 -21.18
N ASP A 370 -18.43 -6.55 -21.69
CA ASP A 370 -18.49 -5.35 -20.85
C ASP A 370 -19.85 -5.21 -20.14
N THR A 371 -20.00 -4.18 -19.31
CA THR A 371 -21.26 -3.88 -18.60
C THR A 371 -22.43 -3.49 -19.50
N GLN A 372 -22.22 -3.40 -20.82
CA GLN A 372 -23.23 -3.12 -21.85
C GLN A 372 -23.45 -4.33 -22.78
N GLY A 373 -22.75 -5.46 -22.55
CA GLY A 373 -22.83 -6.69 -23.33
C GLY A 373 -21.89 -6.75 -24.55
N ASN A 374 -21.05 -5.73 -24.78
CA ASN A 374 -20.13 -5.70 -25.92
C ASN A 374 -18.93 -6.62 -25.67
N ALA A 375 -18.46 -7.29 -26.74
CA ALA A 375 -17.27 -8.12 -26.70
C ALA A 375 -15.99 -7.26 -26.71
N VAL A 376 -15.29 -7.16 -25.57
CA VAL A 376 -14.09 -6.33 -25.38
C VAL A 376 -12.87 -7.16 -24.98
N ARG A 377 -11.67 -6.78 -25.44
CA ARG A 377 -10.41 -7.52 -25.18
C ARG A 377 -9.82 -7.14 -23.82
N ARG A 378 -10.53 -7.46 -22.73
CA ARG A 378 -10.17 -7.04 -21.36
C ARG A 378 -9.90 -8.19 -20.40
N GLY A 379 -10.25 -9.42 -20.73
CA GLY A 379 -9.91 -10.56 -19.89
C GLY A 379 -8.41 -10.83 -19.92
N VAL A 380 -7.83 -11.17 -18.77
CA VAL A 380 -6.44 -11.61 -18.64
C VAL A 380 -6.45 -12.94 -17.91
N ARG A 381 -5.80 -13.95 -18.49
CA ARG A 381 -5.55 -15.24 -17.85
C ARG A 381 -4.06 -15.57 -17.91
N GLY A 382 -3.46 -15.89 -16.77
CA GLY A 382 -2.08 -16.36 -16.68
C GLY A 382 -1.99 -17.59 -15.79
N ALA A 383 -1.02 -18.46 -16.02
CA ALA A 383 -0.75 -19.61 -15.16
C ALA A 383 0.75 -19.80 -14.97
N PHE A 384 1.17 -20.07 -13.74
CA PHE A 384 2.57 -20.34 -13.39
C PHE A 384 2.66 -21.29 -12.20
N ALA A 385 3.77 -22.03 -12.10
CA ALA A 385 4.09 -22.83 -10.93
C ALA A 385 4.98 -22.02 -9.99
N VAL A 386 4.74 -22.12 -8.67
CA VAL A 386 5.56 -21.47 -7.65
C VAL A 386 6.62 -22.45 -7.18
N ALA A 387 7.70 -22.55 -7.95
CA ALA A 387 8.86 -23.34 -7.56
C ALA A 387 9.54 -22.74 -6.32
N THR A 388 10.05 -23.62 -5.45
CA THR A 388 10.84 -23.22 -4.27
C THR A 388 12.07 -22.40 -4.70
N PRO A 389 12.21 -21.12 -4.29
CA PRO A 389 13.36 -20.31 -4.67
C PRO A 389 14.67 -20.85 -4.07
N ASN A 390 15.78 -20.73 -4.80
CA ASN A 390 17.11 -21.03 -4.29
C ASN A 390 18.03 -19.80 -4.47
N PRO A 391 18.43 -19.09 -3.39
CA PRO A 391 18.09 -19.33 -1.98
C PRO A 391 16.61 -19.08 -1.67
N PHE A 392 16.08 -19.76 -0.64
CA PHE A 392 14.67 -19.63 -0.25
C PHE A 392 14.33 -18.20 0.20
N LYS A 393 13.31 -17.61 -0.44
CA LYS A 393 12.72 -16.33 -0.05
C LYS A 393 11.29 -16.59 0.47
N PRO A 394 10.94 -16.19 1.70
CA PRO A 394 9.61 -16.41 2.25
C PRO A 394 8.53 -15.53 1.58
N SER A 395 8.93 -14.49 0.83
CA SER A 395 8.03 -13.67 0.03
C SER A 395 8.61 -13.37 -1.35
N VAL A 396 7.71 -13.31 -2.34
CA VAL A 396 8.01 -13.11 -3.77
C VAL A 396 7.05 -12.04 -4.31
N GLN A 397 7.57 -11.04 -5.04
CA GLN A 397 6.72 -10.02 -5.68
C GLN A 397 6.24 -10.49 -7.06
N LEU A 398 4.93 -10.61 -7.24
CA LEU A 398 4.29 -10.78 -8.53
C LEU A 398 3.93 -9.40 -9.10
N ARG A 399 4.39 -9.09 -10.31
CA ARG A 399 4.11 -7.82 -11.00
C ARG A 399 3.44 -8.08 -12.34
N PHE A 400 2.44 -7.29 -12.68
CA PHE A 400 1.83 -7.30 -14.02
C PHE A 400 2.33 -6.14 -14.86
N ALA A 401 2.57 -6.39 -16.15
CA ALA A 401 2.79 -5.36 -17.15
C ALA A 401 1.75 -5.53 -18.26
N LEU A 402 0.89 -4.52 -18.41
CA LEU A 402 -0.16 -4.47 -19.43
C LEU A 402 0.21 -3.42 -20.47
N THR A 403 -0.20 -3.63 -21.72
CA THR A 403 -0.16 -2.62 -22.78
C THR A 403 -1.53 -2.57 -23.44
N ASP A 404 -2.14 -1.38 -23.48
CA ASP A 404 -3.45 -1.20 -24.12
C ASP A 404 -3.35 -1.17 -25.66
N SER A 405 -4.49 -1.16 -26.34
CA SER A 405 -4.58 -1.09 -27.80
C SER A 405 -4.02 0.21 -28.40
N GLU A 406 -3.90 1.27 -27.61
CA GLU A 406 -3.35 2.57 -28.01
C GLU A 406 -1.82 2.65 -27.79
N GLY A 407 -1.24 1.67 -27.07
CA GLY A 407 0.19 1.57 -26.78
C GLY A 407 0.61 2.08 -25.39
N PHE A 408 -0.33 2.47 -24.53
CA PHE A 408 -0.02 2.91 -23.17
C PHE A 408 0.24 1.71 -22.25
N ALA A 409 1.37 1.76 -21.52
CA ALA A 409 1.75 0.74 -20.55
C ALA A 409 1.13 1.00 -19.17
N SER A 410 0.81 -0.06 -18.43
CA SER A 410 0.34 0.04 -17.05
C SER A 410 1.41 0.59 -16.11
N GLY A 411 1.05 1.55 -15.24
CA GLY A 411 1.89 1.99 -14.12
C GLY A 411 2.89 3.11 -14.44
N GLY A 412 2.79 3.81 -15.57
CA GLY A 412 3.45 5.12 -15.77
C GLY A 412 4.96 5.16 -15.46
N GLY A 413 5.71 4.08 -15.72
CA GLY A 413 7.14 3.97 -15.42
C GLY A 413 7.50 3.48 -14.01
N SER A 414 6.58 3.48 -13.03
CA SER A 414 6.82 2.94 -11.67
C SER A 414 6.47 1.44 -11.54
N GLY A 415 5.95 0.83 -12.61
CA GLY A 415 5.56 -0.58 -12.68
C GLY A 415 4.07 -0.79 -12.45
N GLY A 416 3.49 -1.80 -13.11
CA GLY A 416 2.07 -2.15 -12.95
C GLY A 416 1.75 -2.77 -11.59
N PRO A 417 0.50 -3.24 -11.38
CA PRO A 417 0.04 -3.67 -10.06
C PRO A 417 0.88 -4.83 -9.51
N GLN A 418 1.18 -4.73 -8.21
CA GLN A 418 2.09 -5.63 -7.50
C GLN A 418 1.34 -6.39 -6.40
N TYR A 419 1.64 -7.68 -6.28
CA TYR A 419 1.09 -8.59 -5.28
C TYR A 419 2.24 -9.32 -4.59
N THR A 420 2.13 -9.58 -3.29
CA THR A 420 3.12 -10.32 -2.51
C THR A 420 2.62 -11.75 -2.32
N LEU A 421 3.35 -12.72 -2.86
CA LEU A 421 3.13 -14.13 -2.58
C LEU A 421 3.98 -14.50 -1.36
N VAL A 422 3.37 -15.02 -0.30
CA VAL A 422 4.04 -15.54 0.89
C VAL A 422 4.11 -17.05 0.76
N LEU A 423 5.33 -17.59 0.73
CA LEU A 423 5.57 -19.00 0.48
C LEU A 423 5.47 -19.79 1.79
N VAL A 424 4.56 -20.76 1.83
CA VAL A 424 4.36 -21.65 2.97
C VAL A 424 5.03 -22.98 2.67
N THR A 425 6.02 -23.35 3.48
CA THR A 425 6.70 -24.65 3.40
C THR A 425 5.94 -25.72 4.17
N ASP A 426 6.10 -26.96 3.71
CA ASP A 426 5.71 -28.16 4.44
C ASP A 426 6.43 -28.25 5.81
N LYS A 427 5.79 -28.87 6.81
CA LYS A 427 6.34 -29.00 8.16
C LYS A 427 6.63 -30.47 8.47
N PRO A 428 7.78 -30.78 9.09
CA PRO A 428 8.09 -32.16 9.43
C PRO A 428 7.11 -32.71 10.47
N PRO A 429 6.73 -34.00 10.36
CA PRO A 429 5.75 -34.63 11.24
C PRO A 429 6.23 -34.70 12.68
N THR A 430 5.28 -34.74 13.61
CA THR A 430 5.54 -35.03 15.03
C THR A 430 5.25 -36.50 15.33
N VAL A 431 6.13 -37.16 16.07
CA VAL A 431 5.95 -38.57 16.49
C VAL A 431 6.47 -38.79 17.91
N GLN A 432 5.71 -39.53 18.70
CA GLN A 432 6.03 -39.88 20.07
C GLN A 432 5.80 -41.37 20.31
N LEU A 433 6.69 -41.98 21.07
CA LEU A 433 6.65 -43.40 21.43
C LEU A 433 6.46 -43.53 22.94
N ALA A 434 5.49 -44.34 23.36
CA ALA A 434 5.26 -44.68 24.77
C ALA A 434 5.13 -46.20 24.96
N THR A 435 5.57 -46.70 26.11
CA THR A 435 5.33 -48.09 26.56
C THR A 435 4.17 -48.12 27.55
N LEU A 436 3.29 -49.11 27.46
CA LEU A 436 2.18 -49.31 28.40
C LEU A 436 2.50 -50.48 29.35
N GLY A 437 2.45 -50.24 30.67
CA GLY A 437 2.63 -51.29 31.68
C GLY A 437 4.04 -51.91 31.73
N ILE A 438 5.08 -51.16 31.35
CA ILE A 438 6.49 -51.59 31.37
C ILE A 438 7.36 -50.51 32.03
N ALA A 439 8.36 -50.96 32.79
CA ALA A 439 9.38 -50.13 33.43
C ALA A 439 10.74 -50.29 32.71
N GLY A 440 11.78 -49.61 33.20
CA GLY A 440 13.13 -49.63 32.60
C GLY A 440 13.86 -50.98 32.61
N GLN A 441 13.26 -52.04 33.16
CA GLN A 441 13.78 -53.41 33.13
C GLN A 441 12.72 -54.36 32.53
N ILE A 442 13.16 -55.27 31.66
CA ILE A 442 12.30 -56.24 30.99
C ILE A 442 12.92 -57.64 30.93
N SER A 443 12.08 -58.66 30.80
CA SER A 443 12.50 -60.05 30.61
C SER A 443 12.88 -60.34 29.15
N THR A 444 13.62 -61.42 28.93
CA THR A 444 13.94 -61.93 27.58
C THR A 444 12.69 -62.37 26.78
N ARG A 445 11.56 -62.55 27.46
CA ARG A 445 10.29 -63.05 26.91
C ARG A 445 9.18 -62.01 26.95
N ALA A 446 9.51 -60.73 27.20
CA ALA A 446 8.53 -59.67 27.37
C ALA A 446 7.72 -59.40 26.09
N GLN A 447 6.41 -59.20 26.26
CA GLN A 447 5.57 -58.49 25.31
C GLN A 447 5.59 -57.01 25.67
N ILE A 448 6.02 -56.17 24.74
CA ILE A 448 6.18 -54.74 24.94
C ILE A 448 5.04 -54.02 24.21
N PRO A 449 3.97 -53.59 24.91
CA PRO A 449 2.89 -52.84 24.28
C PRO A 449 3.37 -51.40 24.08
N LEU A 450 3.42 -51.00 22.82
CA LEU A 450 3.88 -49.70 22.35
C LEU A 450 2.69 -48.91 21.82
N GLN A 451 2.61 -47.65 22.22
CA GLN A 451 1.69 -46.69 21.65
C GLN A 451 2.51 -45.66 20.88
N ILE A 452 2.38 -45.69 19.54
CA ILE A 452 2.96 -44.69 18.66
C ILE A 452 1.88 -43.66 18.38
N THR A 453 2.08 -42.41 18.79
CA THR A 453 1.21 -41.29 18.44
C THR A 453 1.94 -40.38 17.48
N SER A 454 1.25 -39.92 16.44
CA SER A 454 1.88 -39.10 15.42
C SER A 454 0.89 -38.16 14.76
N LYS A 455 1.37 -36.98 14.36
CA LYS A 455 0.55 -35.91 13.77
C LYS A 455 1.37 -35.11 12.76
N ASP A 456 0.73 -34.78 11.65
CA ASP A 456 1.28 -34.03 10.51
C ASP A 456 0.22 -33.05 9.99
N ASP A 457 0.58 -32.09 9.13
CA ASP A 457 -0.39 -31.15 8.53
C ASP A 457 -0.94 -31.59 7.17
N TYR A 458 -0.18 -32.37 6.37
CA TYR A 458 -0.64 -32.91 5.07
C TYR A 458 -0.89 -34.43 5.08
N GLY A 459 -0.31 -35.12 6.05
CA GLY A 459 -0.66 -36.48 6.47
C GLY A 459 0.51 -37.43 6.48
N ILE A 460 0.45 -38.40 7.39
CA ILE A 460 1.48 -39.42 7.59
C ILE A 460 1.27 -40.57 6.61
N LYS A 461 2.33 -40.95 5.89
CA LYS A 461 2.35 -42.02 4.89
C LYS A 461 2.82 -43.36 5.46
N SER A 462 3.75 -43.34 6.42
CA SER A 462 4.19 -44.56 7.10
C SER A 462 4.69 -44.31 8.52
N LEU A 463 4.37 -45.25 9.41
CA LEU A 463 5.00 -45.40 10.73
C LEU A 463 5.80 -46.70 10.77
N ALA A 464 7.06 -46.59 11.17
CA ALA A 464 7.93 -47.72 11.47
C ALA A 464 8.40 -47.66 12.93
N LEU A 465 8.75 -48.81 13.49
CA LEU A 465 9.49 -48.93 14.75
C LEU A 465 10.89 -49.39 14.39
N GLU A 466 11.90 -48.59 14.71
CA GLU A 466 13.29 -49.03 14.71
C GLU A 466 13.73 -49.41 16.12
N TRP A 467 14.49 -50.49 16.20
CA TRP A 467 15.14 -50.90 17.42
C TRP A 467 16.60 -51.28 17.18
N SER A 468 17.43 -51.08 18.20
CA SER A 468 18.83 -51.51 18.23
C SER A 468 19.24 -51.94 19.63
N LEU A 469 20.36 -52.66 19.71
CA LEU A 469 20.99 -53.00 20.98
C LEU A 469 21.94 -51.87 21.40
N ALA A 470 22.01 -51.56 22.69
CA ALA A 470 22.94 -50.55 23.19
C ALA A 470 24.41 -50.94 22.96
N SER A 471 24.72 -52.24 22.87
CA SER A 471 26.01 -52.79 22.45
C SER A 471 26.32 -52.67 20.95
N SER A 472 25.34 -52.35 20.11
CA SER A 472 25.48 -52.25 18.64
C SER A 472 24.47 -51.25 18.07
N PRO A 473 24.60 -49.95 18.39
CA PRO A 473 23.59 -48.94 18.04
C PRO A 473 23.43 -48.75 16.53
N ASP A 474 24.49 -48.94 15.75
CA ASP A 474 24.51 -48.80 14.29
C ASP A 474 23.80 -49.94 13.55
N LYS A 475 23.45 -51.03 14.25
CA LYS A 475 22.68 -52.16 13.71
C LYS A 475 21.20 -52.00 14.08
N THR A 476 20.52 -51.08 13.41
CA THR A 476 19.07 -50.91 13.56
C THR A 476 18.29 -51.99 12.78
N THR A 477 17.19 -52.43 13.37
CA THR A 477 16.19 -53.29 12.71
C THR A 477 14.88 -52.53 12.64
N ALA A 478 14.41 -52.25 11.43
CA ALA A 478 13.12 -51.58 11.19
C ALA A 478 11.97 -52.60 11.10
N ILE A 479 10.84 -52.24 11.69
CA ILE A 479 9.57 -52.96 11.60
C ILE A 479 8.53 -51.96 11.08
N ASN A 480 7.96 -52.20 9.89
CA ASN A 480 6.84 -51.38 9.38
C ASN A 480 5.60 -51.67 10.24
N ILE A 481 5.05 -50.64 10.89
CA ILE A 481 3.92 -50.76 11.82
C ILE A 481 2.60 -50.54 11.09
N LYS A 482 2.52 -49.44 10.33
CA LYS A 482 1.35 -49.06 9.55
C LYS A 482 1.80 -48.20 8.38
N SER A 483 1.30 -48.52 7.19
CA SER A 483 1.40 -47.66 6.01
C SER A 483 0.00 -47.16 5.68
N PHE A 484 -0.12 -45.90 5.28
CA PHE A 484 -1.40 -45.23 5.08
C PHE A 484 -1.54 -44.88 3.60
N ASP A 485 -2.56 -45.44 2.96
CA ASP A 485 -2.95 -45.09 1.60
C ASP A 485 -4.47 -44.83 1.55
N PRO A 486 -4.91 -43.57 1.40
CA PRO A 486 -4.10 -42.35 1.39
C PRO A 486 -3.55 -42.01 2.80
N ALA A 487 -2.63 -41.04 2.87
CA ALA A 487 -1.98 -40.61 4.12
C ALA A 487 -2.98 -40.14 5.22
N GLU A 488 -2.68 -40.34 6.50
CA GLU A 488 -3.59 -39.99 7.60
C GLU A 488 -3.24 -38.61 8.21
N THR A 489 -4.17 -37.65 8.16
CA THR A 489 -4.01 -36.27 8.69
C THR A 489 -4.49 -36.10 10.13
N GLU A 490 -5.38 -36.97 10.60
CA GLU A 490 -5.78 -37.00 12.00
C GLU A 490 -4.65 -37.60 12.87
N PRO A 491 -4.61 -37.32 14.19
CA PRO A 491 -3.62 -37.90 15.09
C PRO A 491 -3.66 -39.44 15.08
N ALA A 492 -2.75 -40.06 14.34
CA ALA A 492 -2.67 -41.49 14.19
C ALA A 492 -2.07 -42.11 15.47
N ALA A 493 -2.93 -42.76 16.25
CA ALA A 493 -2.53 -43.62 17.36
C ALA A 493 -2.44 -45.08 16.84
N ALA A 494 -1.22 -45.57 16.65
CA ALA A 494 -0.94 -46.94 16.22
C ALA A 494 -0.45 -47.76 17.44
N PRO A 495 -1.33 -48.59 18.05
CA PRO A 495 -0.90 -49.58 19.03
C PRO A 495 -0.14 -50.71 18.33
N HIS A 496 0.97 -51.15 18.91
CA HIS A 496 1.74 -52.30 18.46
C HIS A 496 2.27 -53.08 19.67
N THR A 497 2.59 -54.36 19.49
CA THR A 497 3.20 -55.17 20.56
C THR A 497 4.47 -55.83 20.03
N LEU A 498 5.62 -55.42 20.56
CA LEU A 498 6.90 -56.04 20.26
C LEU A 498 7.11 -57.22 21.22
N ASP A 499 6.99 -58.46 20.72
CA ASP A 499 7.17 -59.68 21.50
C ASP A 499 8.60 -60.20 21.37
N LEU A 500 9.39 -60.13 22.45
CA LEU A 500 10.79 -60.55 22.45
C LEU A 500 10.96 -62.06 22.32
N ALA A 501 10.00 -62.88 22.76
CA ALA A 501 10.07 -64.33 22.58
C ALA A 501 9.86 -64.72 21.11
N ALA A 502 8.95 -64.02 20.41
CA ALA A 502 8.78 -64.18 18.97
C ALA A 502 10.01 -63.63 18.19
N LEU A 503 10.64 -62.57 18.69
CA LEU A 503 11.83 -62.00 18.07
C LEU A 503 13.05 -62.92 18.21
N ALA A 504 13.24 -63.56 19.37
CA ALA A 504 14.33 -64.50 19.62
C ALA A 504 14.24 -65.81 18.81
N THR A 505 13.08 -66.10 18.22
CA THR A 505 12.86 -67.28 17.35
C THR A 505 12.86 -66.93 15.85
N ALA A 506 13.00 -65.65 15.49
CA ALA A 506 13.08 -65.21 14.10
C ALA A 506 14.51 -65.41 13.54
N PRO A 507 14.70 -66.11 12.40
CA PRO A 507 16.02 -66.47 11.89
C PRO A 507 16.89 -65.27 11.48
N ASP A 508 16.27 -64.15 11.10
CA ASP A 508 16.94 -62.97 10.56
C ASP A 508 17.12 -61.82 11.59
N LYS A 509 16.82 -62.05 12.87
CA LYS A 509 16.91 -61.00 13.92
C LYS A 509 17.90 -61.40 15.01
N PRO A 510 18.76 -60.48 15.49
CA PRO A 510 19.69 -60.80 16.56
C PRO A 510 18.92 -61.06 17.86
N PRO A 511 19.20 -62.14 18.60
CA PRO A 511 18.62 -62.37 19.91
C PRO A 511 19.07 -61.25 20.86
N VAL A 512 18.20 -60.85 21.79
CA VAL A 512 18.50 -59.79 22.78
C VAL A 512 19.12 -60.44 24.02
N PRO A 513 20.43 -60.27 24.29
CA PRO A 513 21.09 -60.95 25.40
C PRO A 513 20.76 -60.29 26.74
N ILE A 514 20.79 -61.09 27.81
CA ILE A 514 20.67 -60.62 29.19
C ILE A 514 21.84 -59.67 29.50
N GLY A 515 21.55 -58.54 30.14
CA GLY A 515 22.50 -57.51 30.55
C GLY A 515 22.61 -56.31 29.58
N ASP A 516 22.24 -56.49 28.31
CA ASP A 516 22.19 -55.41 27.32
C ASP A 516 20.91 -54.55 27.48
N SER A 517 20.79 -53.48 26.70
CA SER A 517 19.61 -52.60 26.70
C SER A 517 19.05 -52.44 25.30
N LEU A 518 17.76 -52.72 25.17
CA LEU A 518 16.97 -52.53 23.96
C LEU A 518 16.63 -51.04 23.82
N ARG A 519 17.06 -50.42 22.71
CA ARG A 519 16.70 -49.04 22.35
C ARG A 519 15.58 -49.10 21.31
N LEU A 520 14.50 -48.37 21.55
CA LEU A 520 13.31 -48.30 20.69
C LEU A 520 13.06 -46.85 20.26
N MET A 521 12.78 -46.62 18.99
CA MET A 521 12.31 -45.34 18.45
C MET A 521 11.27 -45.57 17.35
N ALA A 522 10.24 -44.73 17.30
CA ALA A 522 9.31 -44.69 16.18
C ALA A 522 9.81 -43.70 15.13
N ILE A 523 9.58 -44.03 13.85
CA ILE A 523 9.87 -43.17 12.71
C ILE A 523 8.56 -42.88 11.98
N ALA A 524 8.24 -41.59 11.83
CA ALA A 524 7.16 -41.13 10.97
C ALA A 524 7.74 -40.57 9.67
N ARG A 525 7.04 -40.85 8.56
CA ARG A 525 7.26 -40.21 7.26
C ARG A 525 5.96 -39.60 6.76
N ASP A 526 6.03 -38.36 6.31
CA ASP A 526 4.91 -37.60 5.74
C ASP A 526 4.56 -38.04 4.29
N ALA A 527 3.68 -37.28 3.65
CA ALA A 527 3.26 -37.47 2.27
C ALA A 527 4.12 -36.72 1.22
N LEU A 528 5.12 -35.93 1.62
CA LEU A 528 5.86 -35.02 0.74
C LEU A 528 6.68 -35.80 -0.31
N PRO A 529 6.48 -35.57 -1.62
CA PRO A 529 7.12 -36.38 -2.67
C PRO A 529 8.60 -36.09 -2.86
N THR A 530 9.32 -37.10 -3.36
CA THR A 530 10.75 -37.05 -3.72
C THR A 530 11.08 -36.06 -4.84
N GLU A 531 10.10 -35.68 -5.66
CA GLU A 531 10.26 -34.69 -6.73
C GLU A 531 10.29 -33.24 -6.22
N SER A 532 9.81 -33.00 -4.99
CA SER A 532 9.88 -31.71 -4.29
C SER A 532 11.15 -31.66 -3.41
N ALA A 533 11.01 -31.75 -2.08
CA ALA A 533 12.13 -31.80 -1.14
C ALA A 533 12.46 -33.20 -0.60
N GLY A 534 11.62 -34.21 -0.91
CA GLY A 534 11.66 -35.52 -0.29
C GLY A 534 10.83 -35.62 0.99
N PRO A 535 10.39 -36.82 1.38
CA PRO A 535 9.50 -37.00 2.53
C PRO A 535 10.20 -36.64 3.83
N ASN A 536 9.62 -35.73 4.63
CA ASN A 536 10.16 -35.42 5.94
C ASN A 536 10.08 -36.68 6.81
N THR A 537 11.23 -37.06 7.37
CA THR A 537 11.38 -38.23 8.23
C THR A 537 11.78 -37.77 9.62
N VAL A 538 10.98 -38.11 10.64
CA VAL A 538 11.21 -37.70 12.03
C VAL A 538 11.25 -38.92 12.94
N GLN A 539 12.18 -38.89 13.90
CA GLN A 539 12.36 -39.90 14.94
C GLN A 539 11.69 -39.45 16.25
N SER A 540 11.13 -40.38 17.00
CA SER A 540 10.54 -40.12 18.32
C SER A 540 11.61 -39.97 19.41
N ASN A 541 11.16 -39.71 20.64
CA ASN A 541 11.92 -40.03 21.84
C ASN A 541 12.40 -41.49 21.82
N ILE A 542 13.63 -41.73 22.30
CA ILE A 542 14.21 -43.07 22.42
C ILE A 542 13.83 -43.66 23.78
N ILE A 543 13.18 -44.83 23.78
CA ILE A 543 12.95 -45.62 25.00
C ILE A 543 14.09 -46.63 25.14
N THR A 544 14.72 -46.69 26.31
CA THR A 544 15.77 -47.69 26.61
C THR A 544 15.28 -48.63 27.71
N LEU A 545 15.25 -49.93 27.42
CA LEU A 545 14.77 -50.98 28.33
C LEU A 545 15.91 -51.97 28.57
N LYS A 546 16.37 -52.11 29.83
CA LYS A 546 17.43 -53.05 30.18
C LYS A 546 16.86 -54.47 30.21
N VAL A 547 17.48 -55.40 29.49
CA VAL A 547 17.10 -56.81 29.54
C VAL A 547 17.82 -57.49 30.70
N VAL A 548 17.04 -58.12 31.56
CA VAL A 548 17.49 -58.81 32.78
C VAL A 548 16.99 -60.25 32.79
N SER A 549 17.48 -61.08 33.71
CA SER A 549 16.94 -62.43 33.87
C SER A 549 15.51 -62.38 34.43
N ASP A 550 14.74 -63.43 34.16
CA ASP A 550 13.39 -63.58 34.70
C ASP A 550 13.39 -63.65 36.25
N GLU A 551 14.51 -64.10 36.85
CA GLU A 551 14.72 -64.17 38.30
C GLU A 551 15.01 -62.80 38.91
N ASP A 552 15.97 -62.04 38.34
CA ASP A 552 16.32 -60.68 38.78
C ASP A 552 15.10 -59.75 38.74
N LEU A 553 14.30 -59.85 37.68
CA LEU A 553 13.10 -59.03 37.52
C LEU A 553 11.98 -59.48 38.46
N LEU A 554 11.81 -60.78 38.71
CA LEU A 554 10.88 -61.26 39.74
C LEU A 554 11.31 -60.75 41.13
N ALA A 555 12.59 -60.80 41.47
CA ALA A 555 13.11 -60.30 42.74
C ALA A 555 12.85 -58.78 42.89
N ALA A 556 13.14 -57.98 41.87
CA ALA A 556 12.87 -56.54 41.87
C ALA A 556 11.37 -56.20 42.01
N LEU A 557 10.49 -56.98 41.39
CA LEU A 557 9.03 -56.85 41.52
C LEU A 557 8.55 -57.26 42.93
N VAL A 558 9.08 -58.34 43.50
CA VAL A 558 8.79 -58.79 44.87
C VAL A 558 9.25 -57.77 45.91
N ASP A 559 10.43 -57.16 45.74
CA ASP A 559 10.91 -56.09 46.63
C ASP A 559 10.05 -54.82 46.51
N SER A 560 9.56 -54.51 45.31
CA SER A 560 8.58 -53.44 45.09
C SER A 560 7.25 -53.72 45.80
N GLN A 561 6.74 -54.96 45.73
CA GLN A 561 5.55 -55.39 46.47
C GLN A 561 5.78 -55.32 48.00
N ARG A 562 6.96 -55.73 48.49
CA ARG A 562 7.33 -55.62 49.91
C ARG A 562 7.29 -54.18 50.40
N SER A 563 7.80 -53.24 49.60
CA SER A 563 7.76 -51.80 49.90
C SER A 563 6.32 -51.26 49.95
N LEU A 564 5.45 -51.65 49.02
CA LEU A 564 4.03 -51.30 49.05
C LEU A 564 3.32 -51.90 50.27
N ARG A 565 3.62 -53.16 50.62
CA ARG A 565 3.05 -53.82 51.81
C ARG A 565 3.42 -53.09 53.10
N GLU A 566 4.63 -52.56 53.20
CA GLU A 566 5.05 -51.80 54.39
C GLU A 566 4.36 -50.44 54.47
N GLN A 567 4.22 -49.73 53.34
CA GLN A 567 3.37 -48.53 53.24
C GLN A 567 1.91 -48.83 53.60
N PHE A 568 1.41 -50.02 53.24
CA PHE A 568 0.06 -50.48 53.54
C PHE A 568 -0.14 -50.79 55.04
N ARG A 569 0.86 -51.38 55.71
CA ARG A 569 0.87 -51.54 57.17
C ARG A 569 0.80 -50.19 57.90
N GLN A 570 1.55 -49.20 57.42
CA GLN A 570 1.50 -47.84 57.98
C GLN A 570 0.10 -47.22 57.82
N ALA A 571 -0.55 -47.42 56.67
CA ALA A 571 -1.94 -46.97 56.48
C ALA A 571 -2.95 -47.68 57.41
N ILE A 572 -2.76 -48.97 57.74
CA ILE A 572 -3.57 -49.69 58.74
C ILE A 572 -3.33 -49.15 60.16
N ALA A 573 -2.10 -48.80 60.50
CA ALA A 573 -1.78 -48.14 61.77
C ALA A 573 -2.48 -46.78 61.88
N GLN A 574 -2.45 -45.96 60.81
CA GLN A 574 -3.18 -44.70 60.74
C GLN A 574 -4.70 -44.89 60.81
N GLN A 575 -5.26 -45.96 60.21
CA GLN A 575 -6.69 -46.29 60.35
C GLN A 575 -7.06 -46.61 61.80
N SER A 576 -6.15 -47.22 62.56
CA SER A 576 -6.34 -47.47 63.99
C SER A 576 -6.24 -46.19 64.82
N GLU A 577 -5.34 -45.27 64.47
CA GLU A 577 -5.27 -43.93 65.08
C GLU A 577 -6.56 -43.13 64.82
N ALA A 578 -7.03 -43.10 63.56
CA ALA A 578 -8.27 -42.41 63.18
C ALA A 578 -9.49 -42.96 63.94
N ALA A 579 -9.61 -44.28 64.06
CA ALA A 579 -10.65 -44.94 64.86
C ALA A 579 -10.55 -44.57 66.35
N GLY A 580 -9.35 -44.55 66.91
CA GLY A 580 -9.11 -44.11 68.30
C GLY A 580 -9.51 -42.65 68.54
N LYS A 581 -9.24 -41.74 67.60
CA LYS A 581 -9.70 -40.33 67.68
C LYS A 581 -11.22 -40.23 67.59
N THR A 582 -11.87 -41.01 66.71
CA THR A 582 -13.34 -41.08 66.63
C THR A 582 -13.96 -41.62 67.93
N GLU A 583 -13.36 -42.64 68.54
CA GLU A 583 -13.80 -43.19 69.84
C GLU A 583 -13.66 -42.17 70.98
N LEU A 584 -12.48 -41.54 71.10
CA LEU A 584 -12.23 -40.49 72.08
C LEU A 584 -13.17 -39.29 71.89
N GLY A 585 -13.43 -38.88 70.64
CA GLY A 585 -14.39 -37.84 70.31
C GLY A 585 -15.82 -38.20 70.78
N GLY A 586 -16.25 -39.44 70.55
CA GLY A 586 -17.53 -39.95 71.05
C GLY A 586 -17.63 -39.93 72.58
N ALA A 587 -16.57 -40.31 73.28
CA ALA A 587 -16.50 -40.22 74.74
C ALA A 587 -16.54 -38.76 75.24
N ARG A 588 -15.76 -37.87 74.62
CA ARG A 588 -15.73 -36.43 74.96
C ARG A 588 -17.06 -35.73 74.73
N ALA A 589 -17.80 -36.09 73.68
CA ALA A 589 -19.13 -35.53 73.43
C ALA A 589 -20.10 -35.77 74.60
N THR A 590 -19.97 -36.90 75.31
CA THR A 590 -20.79 -37.19 76.50
C THR A 590 -20.31 -36.53 77.80
N ALA A 591 -19.13 -35.91 77.81
CA ALA A 591 -18.57 -35.25 78.97
C ALA A 591 -19.05 -33.79 79.08
N LYS A 592 -19.23 -33.29 80.32
CA LYS A 592 -19.64 -31.90 80.56
C LYS A 592 -18.63 -30.92 79.95
N GLY A 593 -19.07 -30.13 78.97
CA GLY A 593 -18.25 -29.13 78.28
C GLY A 593 -17.32 -29.67 77.19
N GLY A 594 -17.38 -30.98 76.87
CA GLY A 594 -16.45 -31.62 75.93
C GLY A 594 -16.83 -31.53 74.44
N LEU A 595 -17.84 -30.74 74.07
CA LEU A 595 -18.37 -30.69 72.70
C LEU A 595 -17.32 -30.21 71.68
N ASP A 596 -16.59 -29.14 71.98
CA ASP A 596 -15.61 -28.60 71.03
C ASP A 596 -14.37 -29.50 70.90
N GLU A 597 -13.94 -30.15 71.99
CA GLU A 597 -12.88 -31.18 71.95
C GLU A 597 -13.32 -32.39 71.10
N ALA A 598 -14.58 -32.83 71.24
CA ALA A 598 -15.14 -33.90 70.42
C ALA A 598 -15.20 -33.55 68.92
N ARG A 599 -15.56 -32.31 68.60
CA ARG A 599 -15.57 -31.78 67.23
C ARG A 599 -14.16 -31.68 66.64
N GLN A 600 -13.18 -31.25 67.43
CA GLN A 600 -11.77 -31.24 67.02
C GLN A 600 -11.28 -32.66 66.72
N LEU A 601 -11.50 -33.61 67.62
CA LEU A 601 -11.11 -35.01 67.43
C LEU A 601 -11.80 -35.65 66.21
N ALA A 602 -13.08 -35.34 65.97
CA ALA A 602 -13.79 -35.75 64.75
C ALA A 602 -13.22 -35.09 63.48
N GLY A 603 -12.77 -33.84 63.56
CA GLY A 603 -12.04 -33.13 62.51
C GLY A 603 -10.71 -33.82 62.17
N GLU A 604 -9.86 -34.06 63.17
CA GLU A 604 -8.59 -34.76 63.00
C GLU A 604 -8.78 -36.19 62.45
N ALA A 605 -9.83 -36.90 62.90
CA ALA A 605 -10.20 -38.20 62.36
C ALA A 605 -10.66 -38.10 60.89
N THR A 606 -11.38 -37.04 60.51
CA THR A 606 -11.79 -36.78 59.11
C THR A 606 -10.55 -36.65 58.21
N ASP A 607 -9.59 -35.82 58.63
CA ASP A 607 -8.40 -35.51 57.84
C ASP A 607 -7.49 -36.74 57.70
N LEU A 608 -7.32 -37.53 58.78
CA LEU A 608 -6.65 -38.83 58.71
C LEU A 608 -7.38 -39.81 57.78
N GLN A 609 -8.72 -39.89 57.87
CA GLN A 609 -9.52 -40.81 57.05
C GLN A 609 -9.39 -40.50 55.55
N GLN A 610 -9.30 -39.22 55.18
CA GLN A 610 -9.04 -38.79 53.81
C GLN A 610 -7.60 -39.11 53.38
N GLN A 611 -6.59 -38.81 54.21
CA GLN A 611 -5.19 -39.16 53.90
C GLN A 611 -5.00 -40.68 53.69
N ILE A 612 -5.68 -41.50 54.49
CA ILE A 612 -5.68 -42.96 54.33
C ILE A 612 -6.32 -43.35 52.99
N ASN A 613 -7.48 -42.78 52.65
CA ASN A 613 -8.14 -43.04 51.36
C ASN A 613 -7.20 -42.77 50.18
N ASP A 614 -6.54 -41.62 50.17
CA ASP A 614 -5.69 -41.19 49.06
C ASP A 614 -4.41 -42.04 48.98
N ARG A 615 -3.82 -42.42 50.13
CA ARG A 615 -2.70 -43.37 50.22
C ARG A 615 -3.07 -44.76 49.69
N ILE A 616 -4.24 -45.29 50.06
CA ILE A 616 -4.71 -46.60 49.61
C ILE A 616 -5.02 -46.55 48.10
N ALA A 617 -5.60 -45.47 47.59
CA ALA A 617 -5.84 -45.29 46.15
C ALA A 617 -4.53 -45.27 45.35
N ALA A 618 -3.53 -44.51 45.81
CA ALA A 618 -2.20 -44.47 45.19
C ALA A 618 -1.49 -45.83 45.22
N MET A 619 -1.58 -46.58 46.33
CA MET A 619 -1.05 -47.94 46.40
C MET A 619 -1.79 -48.90 45.46
N THR A 620 -3.11 -48.76 45.31
CA THR A 620 -3.93 -49.58 44.40
C THR A 620 -3.48 -49.40 42.94
N LEU A 621 -3.18 -48.16 42.52
CA LEU A 621 -2.63 -47.88 41.19
C LEU A 621 -1.26 -48.54 41.00
N ARG A 622 -0.35 -48.43 41.97
CA ARG A 622 0.98 -49.08 41.90
C ARG A 622 0.91 -50.61 41.88
N PHE A 623 -0.06 -51.23 42.55
CA PHE A 623 -0.29 -52.68 42.42
C PHE A 623 -0.83 -53.06 41.04
N ASP A 624 -1.66 -52.22 40.39
CA ASP A 624 -2.11 -52.42 39.02
C ASP A 624 -0.93 -52.29 38.03
N GLU A 625 -0.07 -51.29 38.18
CA GLU A 625 1.18 -51.13 37.43
C GLU A 625 2.12 -52.34 37.57
N LEU A 626 2.33 -52.84 38.80
CA LEU A 626 3.15 -54.05 39.04
C LEU A 626 2.51 -55.29 38.39
N LEU A 627 1.19 -55.45 38.46
CA LEU A 627 0.49 -56.55 37.83
C LEU A 627 0.61 -56.48 36.29
N GLN A 628 0.50 -55.28 35.71
CA GLN A 628 0.75 -55.07 34.28
C GLN A 628 2.19 -55.42 33.90
N GLN A 629 3.19 -55.01 34.69
CA GLN A 629 4.59 -55.39 34.48
C GLN A 629 4.80 -56.90 34.56
N MET A 630 4.18 -57.60 35.52
CA MET A 630 4.22 -59.07 35.61
C MET A 630 3.59 -59.76 34.40
N ASN A 631 2.44 -59.27 33.92
CA ASN A 631 1.75 -59.79 32.73
C ASN A 631 2.61 -59.58 31.47
N ASN A 632 3.03 -58.34 31.21
CA ASN A 632 3.80 -57.96 30.03
C ASN A 632 5.16 -58.67 29.96
N ASN A 633 5.87 -58.80 31.09
CA ASN A 633 7.12 -59.55 31.15
C ASN A 633 6.94 -61.07 31.23
N ARG A 634 5.69 -61.58 31.30
CA ARG A 634 5.36 -63.01 31.47
C ARG A 634 6.00 -63.65 32.72
N ILE A 635 6.11 -62.89 33.81
CA ILE A 635 6.80 -63.27 35.05
C ILE A 635 5.82 -63.61 36.19
N GLY A 636 6.22 -64.55 37.03
CA GLY A 636 5.44 -65.10 38.14
C GLY A 636 4.38 -66.12 37.70
N ALA A 637 3.88 -66.90 38.65
CA ALA A 637 2.78 -67.83 38.41
C ALA A 637 1.47 -67.09 38.05
N GLU A 638 0.70 -67.63 37.10
CA GLU A 638 -0.61 -67.07 36.73
C GLU A 638 -1.58 -67.05 37.91
N ALA A 639 -1.52 -68.04 38.80
CA ALA A 639 -2.32 -68.10 40.02
C ALA A 639 -2.07 -66.89 40.95
N ASP A 640 -0.82 -66.41 41.04
CA ASP A 640 -0.48 -65.24 41.84
C ASP A 640 -0.96 -63.95 41.18
N ARG A 641 -0.84 -63.83 39.85
CA ARG A 641 -1.36 -62.67 39.10
C ARG A 641 -2.87 -62.53 39.26
N GLN A 642 -3.62 -63.65 39.19
CA GLN A 642 -5.05 -63.67 39.47
C GLN A 642 -5.37 -63.38 40.95
N ARG A 643 -4.56 -63.88 41.90
CA ARG A 643 -4.72 -63.58 43.33
C ARG A 643 -4.48 -62.10 43.63
N ILE A 644 -3.42 -61.48 43.08
CA ILE A 644 -3.15 -60.04 43.20
C ILE A 644 -4.35 -59.23 42.68
N LYS A 645 -4.83 -59.55 41.46
CA LYS A 645 -5.98 -58.88 40.86
C LYS A 645 -7.24 -58.98 41.74
N GLY A 646 -7.67 -60.21 42.05
CA GLY A 646 -8.97 -60.46 42.68
C GLY A 646 -9.01 -60.36 44.21
N ARG A 647 -7.86 -60.51 44.91
CA ARG A 647 -7.78 -60.50 46.38
C ARG A 647 -7.05 -59.29 46.97
N ILE A 648 -6.33 -58.53 46.15
CA ILE A 648 -5.64 -57.29 46.58
C ILE A 648 -6.22 -56.08 45.84
N ILE A 649 -6.08 -56.00 44.52
CA ILE A 649 -6.45 -54.80 43.76
C ILE A 649 -7.96 -54.51 43.80
N SER A 650 -8.81 -55.50 43.49
CA SER A 650 -10.27 -55.31 43.49
C SER A 650 -10.81 -54.85 44.86
N PRO A 651 -10.52 -55.53 45.99
CA PRO A 651 -10.96 -55.05 47.30
C PRO A 651 -10.51 -53.65 47.66
N LEU A 652 -9.27 -53.25 47.34
CA LEU A 652 -8.78 -51.89 47.62
C LEU A 652 -9.46 -50.82 46.76
N ARG A 653 -9.77 -51.14 45.50
CA ARG A 653 -10.55 -50.28 44.61
C ARG A 653 -11.96 -50.07 45.12
N ASP A 654 -12.62 -51.12 45.61
CA ASP A 654 -13.97 -51.04 46.17
C ASP A 654 -14.01 -50.28 47.51
N LEU A 655 -12.99 -50.47 48.37
CA LEU A 655 -12.82 -49.75 49.64
C LEU A 655 -12.60 -48.24 49.44
N THR A 656 -11.76 -47.85 48.47
CA THR A 656 -11.45 -46.44 48.19
C THR A 656 -12.58 -45.72 47.44
N ALA A 657 -13.26 -46.41 46.52
CA ALA A 657 -14.44 -45.85 45.85
C ALA A 657 -15.59 -45.59 46.82
N ASN A 658 -15.78 -46.46 47.82
CA ASN A 658 -16.96 -46.46 48.70
C ASN A 658 -16.61 -46.22 50.17
N ALA A 659 -16.13 -47.24 50.88
CA ALA A 659 -16.11 -47.27 52.34
C ALA A 659 -15.26 -46.14 52.95
N LEU A 660 -13.98 -46.04 52.58
CA LEU A 660 -13.04 -45.04 53.12
C LEU A 660 -13.52 -43.60 52.86
N ARG A 661 -13.93 -43.33 51.61
CA ARG A 661 -14.49 -42.04 51.17
C ARG A 661 -15.78 -41.69 51.90
N ASN A 662 -16.72 -42.62 52.02
CA ASN A 662 -18.01 -42.35 52.68
C ASN A 662 -17.83 -42.14 54.18
N THR A 663 -16.96 -42.89 54.85
CA THR A 663 -16.61 -42.69 56.27
C THR A 663 -15.99 -41.32 56.52
N ALA A 664 -15.11 -40.82 55.63
CA ALA A 664 -14.59 -39.45 55.73
C ALA A 664 -15.72 -38.39 55.59
N LEU A 665 -16.67 -38.60 54.67
CA LEU A 665 -17.84 -37.72 54.52
C LEU A 665 -18.80 -37.78 55.72
N GLU A 666 -18.96 -38.93 56.37
CA GLU A 666 -19.75 -39.08 57.60
C GLU A 666 -19.08 -38.36 58.79
N LEU A 667 -17.75 -38.51 58.98
CA LEU A 667 -16.99 -37.76 59.99
C LEU A 667 -17.07 -36.24 59.76
N GLY A 668 -16.90 -35.80 58.51
CA GLY A 668 -16.98 -34.39 58.13
C GLY A 668 -18.38 -33.78 58.30
N LYS A 669 -19.45 -34.59 58.35
CA LYS A 669 -20.79 -34.17 58.76
C LYS A 669 -20.93 -34.16 60.28
N ALA A 670 -20.53 -35.25 60.94
CA ALA A 670 -20.65 -35.41 62.39
C ALA A 670 -19.98 -34.25 63.14
N ARG A 671 -18.76 -33.85 62.74
CA ARG A 671 -18.01 -32.75 63.39
C ARG A 671 -18.73 -31.38 63.40
N ASN A 672 -19.77 -31.19 62.60
CA ASN A 672 -20.55 -29.95 62.53
C ASN A 672 -21.85 -30.01 63.37
N LEU A 673 -22.15 -31.12 64.05
CA LEU A 673 -23.36 -31.25 64.87
C LEU A 673 -23.26 -30.42 66.16
N ASP A 674 -24.31 -29.64 66.48
CA ASP A 674 -24.43 -28.88 67.74
C ASP A 674 -24.96 -29.72 68.91
N ASN A 675 -25.62 -30.84 68.63
CA ASN A 675 -26.15 -31.72 69.65
C ASN A 675 -25.13 -32.80 70.05
N ALA A 676 -24.68 -32.74 71.30
CA ALA A 676 -23.70 -33.66 71.89
C ALA A 676 -24.12 -35.14 71.88
N GLU A 677 -25.41 -35.45 72.10
CA GLU A 677 -25.92 -36.83 72.09
C GLU A 677 -25.93 -37.41 70.67
N LEU A 678 -26.34 -36.60 69.68
CA LEU A 678 -26.31 -36.99 68.27
C LEU A 678 -24.87 -37.16 67.77
N LEU A 679 -23.96 -36.25 68.15
CA LEU A 679 -22.53 -36.38 67.86
C LEU A 679 -21.95 -37.69 68.42
N ALA A 680 -22.22 -38.00 69.69
CA ALA A 680 -21.75 -39.23 70.32
C ALA A 680 -22.31 -40.50 69.62
N ALA A 681 -23.58 -40.48 69.23
CA ALA A 681 -24.23 -41.58 68.52
C ALA A 681 -23.64 -41.80 67.11
N ASP A 682 -23.46 -40.73 66.34
CA ASP A 682 -22.88 -40.79 65.00
C ASP A 682 -21.41 -41.23 65.04
N LEU A 683 -20.57 -40.66 65.93
CA LEU A 683 -19.18 -41.08 66.08
C LEU A 683 -19.07 -42.56 66.50
N LYS A 684 -19.96 -43.05 67.36
CA LYS A 684 -20.02 -44.48 67.72
C LYS A 684 -20.36 -45.38 66.53
N LYS A 685 -21.32 -44.98 65.70
CA LYS A 685 -21.67 -45.70 64.45
C LYS A 685 -20.50 -45.68 63.46
N ILE A 686 -19.85 -44.54 63.31
CA ILE A 686 -18.70 -44.36 62.41
C ILE A 686 -17.51 -45.20 62.87
N ASN A 687 -17.20 -45.27 64.17
CA ASN A 687 -16.12 -46.12 64.69
C ASN A 687 -16.36 -47.62 64.40
N ALA A 688 -17.62 -48.08 64.43
CA ALA A 688 -17.96 -49.44 64.01
C ALA A 688 -17.68 -49.66 62.50
N THR A 689 -17.95 -48.67 61.65
CA THR A 689 -17.59 -48.70 60.22
C THR A 689 -16.07 -48.70 60.02
N GLN A 690 -15.32 -47.85 60.74
CA GLN A 690 -13.85 -47.81 60.72
C GLN A 690 -13.23 -49.14 61.17
N SER A 691 -13.83 -49.80 62.16
CA SER A 691 -13.42 -51.14 62.61
C SER A 691 -13.63 -52.20 61.52
N SER A 692 -14.75 -52.14 60.78
CA SER A 692 -14.99 -53.00 59.62
C SER A 692 -13.99 -52.74 58.48
N ILE A 693 -13.70 -51.47 58.19
CA ILE A 693 -12.66 -51.05 57.24
C ILE A 693 -11.30 -51.62 57.64
N ARG A 694 -10.90 -51.48 58.91
CA ARG A 694 -9.63 -52.04 59.41
C ARG A 694 -9.56 -53.55 59.18
N GLN A 695 -10.62 -54.30 59.51
CA GLN A 695 -10.66 -55.74 59.27
C GLN A 695 -10.52 -56.11 57.79
N MET A 696 -11.13 -55.33 56.88
CA MET A 696 -10.99 -55.54 55.44
C MET A 696 -9.56 -55.25 54.96
N LEU A 697 -8.92 -54.20 55.47
CA LEU A 697 -7.51 -53.90 55.18
C LEU A 697 -6.57 -55.00 55.73
N GLU A 698 -6.78 -55.48 56.96
CA GLU A 698 -6.01 -56.59 57.55
C GLU A 698 -6.15 -57.89 56.74
N ASN A 699 -7.36 -58.19 56.24
CA ASN A 699 -7.59 -59.33 55.35
C ASN A 699 -6.80 -59.20 54.03
N VAL A 700 -6.74 -58.00 53.44
CA VAL A 700 -5.93 -57.74 52.24
C VAL A 700 -4.44 -57.84 52.55
N LEU A 701 -3.97 -57.33 53.70
CA LEU A 701 -2.58 -57.48 54.15
C LEU A 701 -2.19 -58.96 54.30
N ALA A 702 -3.09 -59.80 54.83
CA ALA A 702 -2.87 -61.23 54.93
C ALA A 702 -2.75 -61.91 53.54
N GLU A 703 -3.51 -61.45 52.54
CA GLU A 703 -3.39 -61.92 51.16
C GLU A 703 -2.09 -61.43 50.49
N MET A 704 -1.63 -60.19 50.75
CA MET A 704 -0.31 -59.71 50.32
C MET A 704 0.83 -60.60 50.86
N ILE A 705 0.77 -60.97 52.15
CA ILE A 705 1.77 -61.86 52.78
C ILE A 705 1.76 -63.25 52.14
N LYS A 706 0.58 -63.82 51.85
CA LYS A 706 0.48 -65.13 51.17
C LYS A 706 1.09 -65.12 49.78
N VAL A 707 0.87 -64.06 48.99
CA VAL A 707 1.47 -63.91 47.65
C VAL A 707 2.98 -63.79 47.74
N GLU A 708 3.52 -62.90 48.59
CA GLU A 708 4.98 -62.73 48.73
C GLU A 708 5.66 -64.04 49.17
N ASN A 709 5.07 -64.76 50.14
CA ASN A 709 5.60 -66.04 50.59
C ASN A 709 5.57 -67.11 49.50
N ALA A 710 4.50 -67.18 48.70
CA ALA A 710 4.41 -68.11 47.58
C ALA A 710 5.50 -67.83 46.52
N GLN A 711 5.70 -66.55 46.18
CA GLN A 711 6.71 -66.11 45.21
C GLN A 711 8.14 -66.30 45.71
N GLN A 712 8.40 -66.07 47.01
CA GLN A 712 9.69 -66.38 47.64
C GLN A 712 10.02 -67.87 47.61
N VAL A 713 9.03 -68.73 47.86
CA VAL A 713 9.20 -70.19 47.77
C VAL A 713 9.41 -70.63 46.32
N GLU A 714 8.66 -70.08 45.35
CA GLU A 714 8.87 -70.35 43.91
C GLU A 714 10.29 -69.95 43.46
N HIS A 715 10.73 -68.74 43.81
CA HIS A 715 12.07 -68.23 43.51
C HIS A 715 13.16 -69.07 44.18
N GLY A 716 13.03 -69.37 45.47
CA GLY A 716 13.99 -70.21 46.20
C GLY A 716 14.11 -71.62 45.62
N LEU A 717 12.99 -72.24 45.23
CA LEU A 717 12.99 -73.53 44.56
C LEU A 717 13.68 -73.48 43.19
N LYS A 718 13.44 -72.44 42.38
CA LYS A 718 14.11 -72.27 41.09
C LYS A 718 15.62 -72.13 41.22
N VAL A 719 16.08 -71.25 42.11
CA VAL A 719 17.52 -71.08 42.39
C VAL A 719 18.18 -72.40 42.84
N ILE A 720 17.50 -73.19 43.68
CA ILE A 720 17.99 -74.51 44.10
C ILE A 720 18.03 -75.50 42.92
N ILE A 721 17.03 -75.49 42.04
CA ILE A 721 17.01 -76.33 40.83
C ILE A 721 18.16 -75.95 39.89
N ASP A 722 18.36 -74.66 39.61
CA ASP A 722 19.44 -74.17 38.74
C ASP A 722 20.83 -74.47 39.33
N MET A 723 21.01 -74.29 40.64
CA MET A 723 22.24 -74.72 41.34
C MET A 723 22.46 -76.23 41.24
N SER A 724 21.41 -77.04 41.43
CA SER A 724 21.47 -78.51 41.31
C SER A 724 21.87 -78.94 39.89
N THR A 725 21.25 -78.35 38.86
CA THR A 725 21.57 -78.63 37.46
C THR A 725 22.99 -78.21 37.11
N ARG A 726 23.43 -77.01 37.53
CA ARG A 726 24.81 -76.54 37.32
C ARG A 726 25.84 -77.44 38.03
N VAL A 727 25.53 -77.96 39.22
CA VAL A 727 26.38 -78.95 39.92
C VAL A 727 26.38 -80.30 39.20
N GLN A 728 25.25 -80.76 38.65
CA GLN A 728 25.19 -81.98 37.84
C GLN A 728 26.03 -81.85 36.55
N ASP A 729 25.95 -80.71 35.87
CA ASP A 729 26.74 -80.44 34.66
C ASP A 729 28.25 -80.37 34.96
N LEU A 730 28.65 -79.69 36.04
CA LEU A 730 30.04 -79.66 36.52
C LEU A 730 30.53 -81.09 36.83
N THR A 731 29.81 -81.84 37.65
CA THR A 731 30.16 -83.24 38.01
C THR A 731 30.18 -84.16 36.78
N GLY A 732 29.28 -83.93 35.81
CA GLY A 732 29.22 -84.68 34.55
C GLY A 732 30.40 -84.37 33.63
N SER A 733 30.85 -83.11 33.60
CA SER A 733 32.03 -82.68 32.84
C SER A 733 33.33 -83.17 33.47
N GLU A 734 33.46 -83.14 34.81
CA GLU A 734 34.60 -83.74 35.54
C GLU A 734 34.67 -85.26 35.36
N ARG A 735 33.53 -85.96 35.36
CA ARG A 735 33.49 -87.41 35.06
C ARG A 735 33.92 -87.71 33.63
N LYS A 736 33.53 -86.88 32.65
CA LYS A 736 34.00 -87.01 31.25
C LYS A 736 35.49 -86.72 31.12
N GLN A 737 36.03 -85.70 31.80
CA GLN A 737 37.47 -85.42 31.82
C GLN A 737 38.27 -86.55 32.49
N SER A 738 37.81 -87.05 33.65
CA SER A 738 38.44 -88.17 34.37
C SER A 738 38.41 -89.47 33.55
N ALA A 739 37.35 -89.73 32.79
CA ALA A 739 37.27 -90.87 31.87
C ALA A 739 38.18 -90.74 30.63
N THR A 740 38.74 -89.55 30.37
CA THR A 740 39.61 -89.27 29.22
C THR A 740 41.09 -89.20 29.60
N GLN A 741 41.44 -89.27 30.89
CA GLN A 741 42.83 -89.40 31.34
C GLN A 741 43.27 -90.88 31.31
N PRO A 742 44.29 -91.26 30.53
CA PRO A 742 44.78 -92.64 30.51
C PRO A 742 45.54 -92.95 31.81
N LYS A 743 45.27 -94.12 32.39
CA LYS A 743 46.13 -94.70 33.44
C LYS A 743 47.57 -94.77 32.93
N LYS A 744 48.49 -94.13 33.64
CA LYS A 744 49.92 -94.26 33.40
C LYS A 744 50.53 -95.17 34.47
N ASP A 745 51.29 -96.13 33.98
CA ASP A 745 51.79 -97.35 34.63
C ASP A 745 52.27 -97.23 36.09
N GLU A 746 51.87 -98.21 36.89
CA GLU A 746 52.58 -98.59 38.11
C GLU A 746 53.12 -100.03 37.91
N ALA A 747 54.42 -100.14 37.65
CA ALA A 747 55.15 -101.40 37.59
C ALA A 747 56.41 -101.29 38.45
N ARG A 748 56.53 -102.22 39.40
CA ARG A 748 57.58 -102.32 40.42
C ARG A 748 58.94 -102.79 39.85
N PRO A 749 60.04 -102.60 40.58
CA PRO A 749 60.40 -103.52 41.69
C PRO A 749 59.98 -103.07 43.09
#